data_AF-A0AAD6ZLC4-F1
#
_entry.id   AF-A0AAD6ZLC4-F1
#
_cell.length_a   1.000
_cell.length_b   1.000
_cell.length_c   1.000
_cell.angle_alpha   90.00
_cell.angle_beta   90.00
_cell.angle_gamma   90.00
#
_symmetry.space_group_name_H-M   'P 1'
#
loop_
_entity.id
_entity.type
_entity.pdbx_description
1 polymer ?
#
loop_
_entity_poly.entity_id
_entity_poly.type
_entity_poly.pdbx_seq_one_letter_code
_entity_poly.pdbx_strand_id
1 'polypeptide(L)'
;MDELKAEEAVFIQIMLSLHYNSQLLTPCACGHGSRKVACSDCLQAELLCRQCWVNKHRTMPTHWALVWNAKDRFFEKNDFCRVIRNAVVAIGHHGERCPDSDLGRSFTLVASNGIHATSISFCRCKTDDGNRGATEYQQLLRAGIFPGSVKEPKTGYTLGLLEYYRQQRTQGKGSAYNFVRVLQRMADPFFAGSVPDIYINLLAVDRFHQNLENLIKRGHAHTPDIPLPGEADRPYPNRPIGYRGVICAACPERGVNMPLIVNVPKYLRRLISQHLTLDGNFKANLFFKHDDGSDTALTDGKMYFPSQAEFEGIAKTYVIPDADKEVPCKVHIGSIRHQGQVKYGNTAVSGVVACACDHAVAGSFVDMLKGEAFALGTYAQREHLKHTNSPPHSPATATPTVFSYDSWCSFVVNLVPRAVTLFPAESWLHALLELVEGQIPANHINGHGVDCQSLWQAVYFACRSHFHAETAEMLWAFLNPLGSSTRQMTGAARHDIINFVMDAWNMLKVLRQAELLGNERLDALRLFELHMAVVEDLSRQHATEVAAWSRLSRKTTKSASGKIQSVYQHESTKGTPSGTVTLLWSSRIVVLTIESMLAAMVAEERAKSTREAGSEPTMSVAQWIHDGMSIERQQVLVIALLNSHREHPLEETWATISKLRDSLNVDLKKFRERQRVIYPHLKLSALDIDEPELTAIQLPSYRMKLGQCTTGEADSNDHDSQLREAEIRLRCSEANSGILAVRAASLALSAVKKARELDYRGQAGITRSQCRLQKGELLKAYEITMYNKARASLIHLGYMAKDAVDHFPPLSARDTRRKETHLHRVTGDSRLFDGTAWYLQNGVTISRATAPATLSPVKRRGDDESVPQLLAGTQTLKRSGEENSLNMPPSKRAKPGGGQRGKKKAKKSDGWIWLEGLTRGQTLGEDKLAQYKRESDRVQWFRAEAEMYRWLEQYKRKHAEVMRVIARFRRDSEVWVARADREETVNGGVNGAATFARMQAAMYQRLEHNAEVVFKSPDSGAHHDWVSATTFDELVTKIDVWRGVVFKWMDDMVRAMACYTHLIFIDRD
;
A
#
# COMPACT_ATOMS: atom_id res chain seq x y z
N MET A 1 23.08 -18.41 -18.89
CA MET A 1 23.10 -17.94 -20.29
C MET A 1 24.43 -18.25 -20.95
N ASP A 2 25.57 -17.94 -20.33
CA ASP A 2 26.89 -18.26 -20.90
C ASP A 2 27.11 -19.77 -21.09
N GLU A 3 26.63 -20.59 -20.15
CA GLU A 3 26.59 -22.06 -20.29
C GLU A 3 25.81 -22.51 -21.55
N LEU A 4 24.67 -21.88 -21.86
CA LEU A 4 23.88 -22.22 -23.04
C LEU A 4 24.57 -21.79 -24.34
N LYS A 5 25.27 -20.65 -24.32
CA LYS A 5 26.03 -20.16 -25.49
C LYS A 5 27.27 -20.99 -25.77
N ALA A 6 27.95 -21.49 -24.73
CA ALA A 6 29.09 -22.38 -24.90
C ALA A 6 28.72 -23.64 -25.70
N GLU A 7 27.50 -24.13 -25.52
CA GLU A 7 26.94 -25.30 -26.22
C GLU A 7 26.08 -24.95 -27.45
N GLU A 8 26.08 -23.69 -27.91
CA GLU A 8 25.19 -23.23 -28.99
C GLU A 8 25.34 -24.05 -30.28
N ALA A 9 26.57 -24.39 -30.66
CA ALA A 9 26.85 -25.22 -31.83
C ALA A 9 26.23 -26.63 -31.68
N VAL A 10 26.32 -27.22 -30.49
CA VAL A 10 25.74 -28.53 -30.18
C VAL A 10 24.21 -28.46 -30.21
N PHE A 11 23.61 -27.42 -29.61
CA PHE A 11 22.16 -27.19 -29.68
C PHE A 11 21.67 -27.07 -31.12
N ILE A 12 22.34 -26.27 -31.95
CA ILE A 12 21.99 -26.11 -33.37
C ILE A 12 22.09 -27.46 -34.11
N GLN A 13 23.18 -28.20 -33.92
CA GLN A 13 23.38 -29.50 -34.55
C GLN A 13 22.28 -30.49 -34.17
N ILE A 14 21.94 -30.58 -32.88
CA ILE A 14 20.88 -31.47 -32.38
C ILE A 14 19.52 -31.02 -32.92
N MET A 15 19.19 -29.72 -32.87
CA MET A 15 17.92 -29.20 -33.37
C MET A 15 17.75 -29.45 -34.87
N LEU A 16 18.80 -29.27 -35.68
CA LEU A 16 18.77 -29.60 -37.10
C LEU A 16 18.57 -31.10 -37.34
N SER A 17 19.17 -31.95 -36.51
CA SER A 17 19.00 -33.41 -36.61
C SER A 17 17.56 -33.88 -36.39
N LEU A 18 16.73 -33.11 -35.65
CA LEU A 18 15.31 -33.43 -35.43
C LEU A 18 14.47 -33.40 -36.71
N HIS A 19 14.96 -32.78 -37.79
CA HIS A 19 14.27 -32.73 -39.08
C HIS A 19 14.47 -34.00 -39.93
N TYR A 20 15.25 -34.98 -39.46
CA TYR A 20 15.50 -36.25 -40.13
C TYR A 20 15.47 -37.42 -39.14
N ASN A 21 15.21 -38.64 -39.62
CA ASN A 21 15.27 -39.85 -38.80
C ASN A 21 15.94 -40.98 -39.59
N SER A 22 16.91 -41.66 -38.97
CA SER A 22 17.70 -42.71 -39.62
C SER A 22 16.89 -43.95 -40.01
N GLN A 23 15.73 -44.18 -39.39
CA GLN A 23 14.85 -45.30 -39.71
C GLN A 23 13.88 -45.00 -40.87
N LEU A 24 14.00 -43.84 -41.48
CA LEU A 24 13.12 -43.42 -42.56
C LEU A 24 13.17 -44.38 -43.76
N LEU A 25 12.00 -44.70 -44.31
CA LEU A 25 11.78 -45.68 -45.39
C LEU A 25 12.09 -47.14 -45.03
N THR A 26 12.62 -47.45 -43.84
CA THR A 26 12.79 -48.84 -43.38
C THR A 26 11.43 -49.52 -43.11
N PRO A 27 11.35 -50.87 -43.10
CA PRO A 27 10.12 -51.56 -42.71
C PRO A 27 9.64 -51.15 -41.32
N CYS A 28 8.34 -50.86 -41.19
CA CYS A 28 7.69 -50.61 -39.92
C CYS A 28 7.55 -51.91 -39.13
N ALA A 29 7.52 -51.82 -37.79
CA ALA A 29 7.41 -52.98 -36.90
C ALA A 29 6.17 -53.87 -37.18
N CYS A 30 5.12 -53.31 -37.78
CA CYS A 30 3.93 -54.06 -38.17
C CYS A 30 4.12 -54.96 -39.40
N GLY A 31 5.21 -54.83 -40.16
CA GLY A 31 5.46 -55.60 -41.39
C GLY A 31 4.69 -55.14 -42.65
N HIS A 32 3.68 -54.28 -42.53
CA HIS A 32 2.76 -53.95 -43.62
C HIS A 32 3.06 -52.62 -44.34
N GLY A 33 4.15 -51.93 -44.02
CA GLY A 33 4.52 -50.68 -44.69
C GLY A 33 5.83 -50.08 -44.21
N SER A 34 6.33 -49.06 -44.92
CA SER A 34 7.57 -48.35 -44.58
C SER A 34 7.34 -47.22 -43.57
N ARG A 35 8.29 -46.98 -42.68
CA ARG A 35 8.30 -45.86 -41.74
C ARG A 35 8.41 -44.51 -42.48
N LYS A 36 7.38 -43.67 -42.35
CA LYS A 36 7.21 -42.41 -43.11
C LYS A 36 6.60 -41.27 -42.30
N VAL A 37 6.06 -41.55 -41.11
CA VAL A 37 5.28 -40.57 -40.35
C VAL A 37 5.84 -40.50 -38.94
N ALA A 38 6.24 -39.29 -38.53
CA ALA A 38 6.53 -38.94 -37.14
C ALA A 38 5.36 -38.12 -36.57
N CYS A 39 5.23 -38.09 -35.24
CA CYS A 39 4.30 -37.17 -34.57
C CYS A 39 5.05 -35.91 -34.15
N SER A 40 4.46 -34.73 -34.37
CA SER A 40 5.04 -33.46 -33.92
C SER A 40 4.80 -33.15 -32.44
N ASP A 41 3.74 -33.72 -31.84
CA ASP A 41 3.28 -33.36 -30.49
C ASP A 41 3.64 -34.40 -29.42
N CYS A 42 3.88 -35.66 -29.80
CA CYS A 42 4.34 -36.68 -28.85
C CYS A 42 5.81 -36.46 -28.46
N LEU A 43 6.08 -36.40 -27.17
CA LEU A 43 7.45 -36.51 -26.66
C LEU A 43 7.99 -37.91 -27.01
N GLN A 44 9.21 -37.95 -27.56
CA GLN A 44 9.88 -39.19 -27.98
C GLN A 44 9.10 -39.99 -29.05
N ALA A 45 8.52 -39.28 -30.03
CA ALA A 45 7.77 -39.91 -31.11
C ALA A 45 8.62 -40.89 -31.94
N GLU A 46 8.16 -42.13 -32.06
CA GLU A 46 8.73 -43.12 -32.98
C GLU A 46 8.28 -42.85 -34.43
N LEU A 47 9.13 -43.24 -35.39
CA LEU A 47 8.79 -43.17 -36.81
C LEU A 47 7.98 -44.40 -37.24
N LEU A 48 6.76 -44.18 -37.72
CA LEU A 48 5.79 -45.23 -38.04
C LEU A 48 5.40 -45.22 -39.52
N CYS A 49 4.83 -46.34 -40.00
CA CYS A 49 4.07 -46.29 -41.25
C CYS A 49 2.77 -45.51 -41.03
N ARG A 50 2.15 -45.05 -42.13
CA ARG A 50 0.93 -44.24 -42.08
C ARG A 50 -0.18 -44.91 -41.25
N GLN A 51 -0.38 -46.23 -41.38
CA GLN A 51 -1.49 -46.93 -40.71
C GLN A 51 -1.24 -47.08 -39.21
N CYS A 52 -0.02 -47.46 -38.82
CA CYS A 52 0.35 -47.54 -37.41
C CYS A 52 0.24 -46.18 -36.73
N TRP A 53 0.61 -45.09 -37.41
CA TRP A 53 0.46 -43.75 -36.87
C TRP A 53 -1.02 -43.41 -36.62
N VAL A 54 -1.90 -43.62 -37.61
CA VAL A 54 -3.35 -43.38 -37.49
C VAL A 54 -3.95 -44.21 -36.35
N ASN A 55 -3.60 -45.49 -36.24
CA ASN A 55 -4.11 -46.37 -35.19
C ASN A 55 -3.65 -45.91 -33.80
N LYS A 56 -2.39 -45.50 -33.65
CA LYS A 56 -1.83 -45.02 -32.37
C LYS A 56 -2.41 -43.68 -31.91
N HIS A 57 -2.85 -42.84 -32.85
CA HIS A 57 -3.36 -41.49 -32.57
C HIS A 57 -4.89 -41.36 -32.69
N ARG A 58 -5.64 -42.47 -32.84
CA ARG A 58 -7.11 -42.42 -33.00
C ARG A 58 -7.84 -41.76 -31.82
N THR A 59 -7.27 -41.82 -30.61
CA THR A 59 -7.79 -41.14 -29.40
C THR A 59 -7.14 -39.77 -29.15
N MET A 60 -6.17 -39.38 -29.97
CA MET A 60 -5.49 -38.07 -29.95
C MET A 60 -5.46 -37.48 -31.37
N PRO A 61 -6.64 -37.28 -32.00
CA PRO A 61 -6.74 -36.91 -33.41
C PRO A 61 -6.25 -35.48 -33.71
N THR A 62 -5.98 -34.68 -32.68
CA THR A 62 -5.44 -33.31 -32.81
C THR A 62 -3.92 -33.28 -32.89
N HIS A 63 -3.23 -34.43 -32.82
CA HIS A 63 -1.78 -34.44 -33.04
C HIS A 63 -1.45 -34.21 -34.52
N TRP A 64 -0.48 -33.35 -34.79
CA TRP A 64 0.03 -33.08 -36.12
C TRP A 64 0.99 -34.19 -36.59
N ALA A 65 0.71 -34.75 -37.76
CA ALA A 65 1.57 -35.72 -38.41
C ALA A 65 2.66 -35.02 -39.23
N LEU A 66 3.90 -35.44 -39.06
CA LEU A 66 5.02 -35.09 -39.92
C LEU A 66 5.21 -36.22 -40.93
N VAL A 67 4.71 -36.05 -42.15
CA VAL A 67 4.69 -37.06 -43.20
C VAL A 67 5.82 -36.80 -44.18
N TRP A 68 6.68 -37.79 -44.39
CA TRP A 68 7.81 -37.65 -45.31
C TRP A 68 7.36 -37.48 -46.76
N ASN A 69 7.71 -36.33 -47.36
CA ASN A 69 7.65 -36.10 -48.79
C ASN A 69 8.95 -36.62 -49.41
N ALA A 70 8.86 -37.73 -50.14
CA ALA A 70 10.02 -38.36 -50.77
C ALA A 70 10.58 -37.57 -51.97
N LYS A 71 9.76 -36.76 -52.65
CA LYS A 71 10.16 -35.96 -53.81
C LYS A 71 11.05 -34.81 -53.38
N ASP A 72 10.58 -34.05 -52.39
CA ASP A 72 11.22 -32.82 -51.94
C ASP A 72 12.11 -33.03 -50.70
N ARG A 73 12.10 -34.25 -50.14
CA ARG A 73 12.96 -34.74 -49.03
C ARG A 73 12.85 -33.94 -47.74
N PHE A 74 11.62 -33.67 -47.31
CA PHE A 74 11.35 -33.08 -46.01
C PHE A 74 10.04 -33.63 -45.41
N PHE A 75 9.81 -33.38 -44.12
CA PHE A 75 8.55 -33.72 -43.47
C PHE A 75 7.50 -32.64 -43.67
N GLU A 76 6.37 -33.00 -44.27
CA GLU A 76 5.20 -32.15 -44.39
C GLU A 76 4.28 -32.32 -43.19
N LYS A 77 3.85 -31.19 -42.64
CA LYS A 77 2.86 -31.17 -41.56
C LYS A 77 1.48 -31.44 -42.14
N ASN A 78 0.83 -32.48 -41.63
CA ASN A 78 -0.48 -32.93 -42.07
C ASN A 78 -1.42 -33.14 -40.87
N ASP A 79 -2.69 -32.81 -41.09
CA ASP A 79 -3.77 -33.18 -40.17
C ASP A 79 -3.99 -34.71 -40.16
N PHE A 80 -4.55 -35.25 -39.08
CA PHE A 80 -4.86 -36.67 -38.92
C PHE A 80 -5.54 -37.29 -40.14
N CYS A 81 -6.57 -36.63 -40.69
CA CYS A 81 -7.34 -37.16 -41.82
C CYS A 81 -6.61 -37.09 -43.17
N ARG A 82 -5.48 -36.38 -43.24
CA ARG A 82 -4.64 -36.28 -44.45
C ARG A 82 -3.54 -37.34 -44.52
N VAL A 83 -3.34 -38.12 -43.46
CA VAL A 83 -2.29 -39.15 -43.40
C VAL A 83 -2.63 -40.37 -44.26
N ILE A 84 -3.89 -40.80 -44.35
CA ILE A 84 -4.35 -41.90 -45.22
C ILE A 84 -5.67 -41.49 -45.87
N ARG A 85 -5.92 -41.93 -47.12
CA ARG A 85 -7.22 -41.81 -47.76
C ARG A 85 -8.29 -42.52 -46.92
N ASN A 86 -9.41 -41.84 -46.65
CA ASN A 86 -10.51 -42.32 -45.81
C ASN A 86 -10.23 -42.36 -44.28
N ALA A 87 -9.15 -41.76 -43.81
CA ALA A 87 -8.99 -41.52 -42.37
C ALA A 87 -10.08 -40.53 -41.90
N VAL A 88 -10.72 -40.83 -40.78
CA VAL A 88 -11.75 -40.00 -40.15
C VAL A 88 -11.54 -39.98 -38.64
N VAL A 89 -11.86 -38.86 -38.00
CA VAL A 89 -11.99 -38.77 -36.55
C VAL A 89 -13.33 -39.41 -36.16
N ALA A 90 -13.29 -40.62 -35.62
CA ALA A 90 -14.49 -41.31 -35.16
C ALA A 90 -14.84 -40.88 -33.73
N ILE A 91 -16.06 -40.38 -33.54
CA ILE A 91 -16.57 -40.00 -32.22
C ILE A 91 -17.30 -41.19 -31.60
N GLY A 92 -16.93 -41.50 -30.35
CA GLY A 92 -17.36 -42.72 -29.66
C GLY A 92 -16.39 -43.89 -29.88
N HIS A 93 -16.71 -45.05 -29.30
CA HIS A 93 -15.95 -46.30 -29.43
C HIS A 93 -14.42 -46.16 -29.27
N HIS A 94 -13.95 -45.27 -28.39
CA HIS A 94 -12.52 -45.01 -28.18
C HIS A 94 -11.74 -44.68 -29.48
N GLY A 95 -12.38 -43.96 -30.41
CA GLY A 95 -11.78 -43.58 -31.68
C GLY A 95 -11.86 -44.65 -32.78
N GLU A 96 -12.53 -45.78 -32.51
CA GLU A 96 -12.85 -46.76 -33.54
C GLU A 96 -14.06 -46.34 -34.36
N ARG A 97 -14.05 -46.70 -35.64
CA ARG A 97 -15.15 -46.38 -36.54
C ARG A 97 -16.36 -47.24 -36.17
N CYS A 98 -17.47 -46.58 -35.83
CA CYS A 98 -18.74 -47.23 -35.60
C CYS A 98 -19.19 -47.99 -36.87
N PRO A 99 -19.60 -49.26 -36.78
CA PRO A 99 -20.06 -50.04 -37.93
C PRO A 99 -21.25 -49.38 -38.66
N ASP A 100 -22.12 -48.72 -37.91
CA ASP A 100 -23.30 -48.01 -38.41
C ASP A 100 -23.03 -46.53 -38.75
N SER A 101 -21.77 -46.08 -38.70
CA SER A 101 -21.42 -44.67 -38.93
C SER A 101 -21.77 -44.16 -40.33
N ASP A 102 -22.17 -42.89 -40.41
CA ASP A 102 -22.24 -42.17 -41.67
C ASP A 102 -20.83 -41.99 -42.28
N LEU A 103 -20.77 -41.60 -43.56
CA LEU A 103 -19.52 -41.16 -44.17
C LEU A 103 -18.96 -39.94 -43.41
N GLY A 104 -17.63 -39.87 -43.29
CA GLY A 104 -16.97 -38.75 -42.64
C GLY A 104 -17.30 -37.42 -43.34
N ARG A 105 -17.63 -36.38 -42.57
CA ARG A 105 -17.92 -35.04 -43.08
C ARG A 105 -16.83 -34.05 -42.70
N SER A 106 -16.65 -33.00 -43.49
CA SER A 106 -15.68 -31.92 -43.20
C SER A 106 -15.98 -31.26 -41.86
N PHE A 107 -14.95 -31.02 -41.06
CA PHE A 107 -15.08 -30.48 -39.71
C PHE A 107 -13.85 -29.64 -39.32
N THR A 108 -14.08 -28.52 -38.65
CA THR A 108 -13.03 -27.69 -38.06
C THR A 108 -12.88 -28.02 -36.59
N LEU A 109 -11.83 -28.75 -36.21
CA LEU A 109 -11.54 -29.07 -34.82
C LEU A 109 -10.46 -28.11 -34.29
N VAL A 110 -10.74 -27.42 -33.19
CA VAL A 110 -9.83 -26.42 -32.63
C VAL A 110 -9.24 -26.94 -31.32
N ALA A 111 -7.91 -26.98 -31.26
CA ALA A 111 -7.13 -27.46 -30.12
C ALA A 111 -6.03 -26.46 -29.75
N SER A 112 -5.37 -26.67 -28.61
CA SER A 112 -4.31 -25.78 -28.12
C SER A 112 -3.07 -25.71 -29.02
N ASN A 113 -2.89 -26.70 -29.90
CA ASN A 113 -1.80 -26.76 -30.88
C ASN A 113 -2.19 -26.30 -32.29
N GLY A 114 -3.41 -25.78 -32.49
CA GLY A 114 -3.84 -25.17 -33.76
C GLY A 114 -5.28 -25.47 -34.17
N ILE A 115 -5.61 -25.02 -35.39
CA ILE A 115 -6.89 -25.26 -36.06
C ILE A 115 -6.73 -26.41 -37.06
N HIS A 116 -7.51 -27.47 -36.88
CA HIS A 116 -7.47 -28.69 -37.68
C HIS A 116 -8.61 -28.71 -38.68
N ALA A 117 -8.27 -28.75 -39.97
CA ALA A 117 -9.22 -29.00 -41.05
C ALA A 117 -9.31 -30.51 -41.30
N THR A 118 -10.25 -31.16 -40.62
CA THR A 118 -10.33 -32.62 -40.49
C THR A 118 -11.65 -33.19 -41.03
N SER A 119 -11.83 -34.50 -40.91
CA SER A 119 -13.10 -35.19 -41.19
C SER A 119 -13.59 -35.91 -39.94
N ILE A 120 -14.88 -35.79 -39.63
CA ILE A 120 -15.48 -36.40 -38.43
C ILE A 120 -16.58 -37.37 -38.82
N SER A 121 -16.73 -38.45 -38.05
CA SER A 121 -17.87 -39.38 -38.15
C SER A 121 -18.48 -39.61 -36.77
N PHE A 122 -19.81 -39.73 -36.73
CA PHE A 122 -20.57 -39.91 -35.50
C PHE A 122 -21.04 -41.34 -35.35
N CYS A 123 -21.17 -41.77 -34.09
CA CYS A 123 -21.78 -43.06 -33.76
C CYS A 123 -23.28 -43.01 -34.09
N ARG A 124 -23.77 -44.07 -34.75
CA ARG A 124 -25.21 -44.29 -35.03
C ARG A 124 -25.73 -45.61 -34.46
N CYS A 125 -24.93 -46.27 -33.60
CA CYS A 125 -25.40 -47.45 -32.89
C CYS A 125 -26.70 -47.13 -32.13
N LYS A 126 -27.62 -48.09 -32.15
CA LYS A 126 -28.84 -48.02 -31.35
C LYS A 126 -28.48 -48.27 -29.88
N THR A 127 -29.18 -47.60 -28.98
CA THR A 127 -29.15 -47.94 -27.55
C THR A 127 -29.90 -49.24 -27.29
N ASP A 128 -29.72 -49.85 -26.12
CA ASP A 128 -30.29 -51.16 -25.76
C ASP A 128 -31.83 -51.21 -25.84
N ASP A 129 -32.50 -50.05 -25.80
CA ASP A 129 -33.95 -49.84 -25.96
C ASP A 129 -34.40 -49.64 -27.42
N GLY A 130 -33.50 -49.79 -28.40
CA GLY A 130 -33.79 -49.69 -29.83
C GLY A 130 -33.88 -48.26 -30.38
N ASN A 131 -33.68 -47.24 -29.55
CA ASN A 131 -33.69 -45.83 -29.95
C ASN A 131 -32.37 -45.42 -30.63
N ARG A 132 -32.42 -44.37 -31.47
CA ARG A 132 -31.19 -43.73 -31.98
C ARG A 132 -30.42 -43.17 -30.78
N GLY A 133 -29.12 -43.45 -30.73
CA GLY A 133 -28.23 -42.97 -29.66
C GLY A 133 -28.15 -41.44 -29.53
N ALA A 134 -27.24 -40.97 -28.66
CA ALA A 134 -27.06 -39.56 -28.34
C ALA A 134 -26.91 -38.65 -29.57
N THR A 135 -27.41 -37.42 -29.50
CA THR A 135 -27.28 -36.45 -30.60
C THR A 135 -25.82 -36.08 -30.87
N GLU A 136 -25.51 -35.56 -32.06
CA GLU A 136 -24.13 -35.25 -32.45
C GLU A 136 -23.41 -34.32 -31.46
N TYR A 137 -24.09 -33.27 -30.98
CA TYR A 137 -23.51 -32.35 -30.01
C TYR A 137 -23.24 -33.01 -28.64
N GLN A 138 -24.10 -33.95 -28.20
CA GLN A 138 -23.90 -34.71 -26.96
C GLN A 138 -22.71 -35.66 -27.09
N GLN A 139 -22.56 -36.29 -28.27
CA GLN A 139 -21.41 -37.14 -28.56
C GLN A 139 -20.09 -36.34 -28.52
N LEU A 140 -20.07 -35.13 -29.10
CA LEU A 140 -18.92 -34.22 -29.01
C LEU A 140 -18.57 -33.87 -27.56
N LEU A 141 -19.57 -33.47 -26.77
CA LEU A 141 -19.35 -33.11 -25.36
C LEU A 141 -18.78 -34.27 -24.54
N ARG A 142 -19.31 -35.49 -24.74
CA ARG A 142 -18.78 -36.72 -24.11
C ARG A 142 -17.35 -37.04 -24.55
N ALA A 143 -16.97 -36.64 -25.76
CA ALA A 143 -15.60 -36.76 -26.27
C ALA A 143 -14.68 -35.60 -25.84
N GLY A 144 -15.14 -34.68 -24.99
CA GLY A 144 -14.35 -33.53 -24.54
C GLY A 144 -14.23 -32.42 -25.59
N ILE A 145 -15.19 -32.34 -26.53
CA ILE A 145 -15.26 -31.33 -27.58
C ILE A 145 -16.54 -30.51 -27.39
N PHE A 146 -16.39 -29.21 -27.14
CA PHE A 146 -17.49 -28.28 -27.12
C PHE A 146 -17.95 -27.95 -28.54
N PRO A 147 -19.22 -28.16 -28.88
CA PRO A 147 -19.73 -27.94 -30.23
C PRO A 147 -19.87 -26.44 -30.55
N GLY A 148 -19.50 -26.03 -31.77
CA GLY A 148 -19.71 -24.67 -32.25
C GLY A 148 -21.17 -24.34 -32.62
N SER A 149 -22.02 -25.37 -32.77
CA SER A 149 -23.46 -25.27 -33.01
C SER A 149 -24.16 -26.58 -32.63
N VAL A 150 -25.49 -26.57 -32.42
CA VAL A 150 -26.24 -27.73 -31.90
C VAL A 150 -26.76 -28.67 -32.99
N LYS A 151 -27.47 -28.15 -34.00
CA LYS A 151 -28.23 -28.96 -34.96
C LYS A 151 -27.34 -29.77 -35.92
N GLU A 152 -26.26 -29.16 -36.40
CA GLU A 152 -25.30 -29.77 -37.33
C GLU A 152 -23.92 -29.14 -37.07
N PRO A 153 -23.18 -29.61 -36.05
CA PRO A 153 -21.89 -29.04 -35.71
C PRO A 153 -20.87 -29.21 -36.84
N LYS A 154 -20.33 -28.10 -37.33
CA LYS A 154 -19.22 -28.06 -38.31
C LYS A 154 -17.89 -27.61 -37.71
N THR A 155 -17.94 -27.07 -36.49
CA THR A 155 -16.79 -26.63 -35.72
C THR A 155 -16.91 -27.21 -34.32
N GLY A 156 -15.78 -27.57 -33.70
CA GLY A 156 -15.71 -28.01 -32.32
C GLY A 156 -14.44 -27.52 -31.64
N TYR A 157 -14.51 -27.24 -30.36
CA TYR A 157 -13.40 -26.73 -29.55
C TYR A 157 -13.11 -27.73 -28.45
N THR A 158 -11.87 -28.21 -28.34
CA THR A 158 -11.52 -29.07 -27.20
C THR A 158 -11.74 -28.32 -25.88
N LEU A 159 -12.22 -29.00 -24.84
CA LEU A 159 -12.41 -28.38 -23.51
C LEU A 159 -11.08 -27.83 -22.96
N GLY A 160 -9.96 -28.49 -23.25
CA GLY A 160 -8.62 -28.01 -22.88
C GLY A 160 -8.25 -26.67 -23.54
N LEU A 161 -8.65 -26.44 -24.80
CA LEU A 161 -8.46 -25.14 -25.46
C LEU A 161 -9.29 -24.04 -24.79
N LEU A 162 -10.56 -24.31 -24.46
CA LEU A 162 -11.43 -23.32 -23.82
C LEU A 162 -10.92 -22.95 -22.43
N GLU A 163 -10.41 -23.91 -21.66
CA GLU A 163 -9.74 -23.64 -20.39
C GLU A 163 -8.45 -22.83 -20.59
N TYR A 164 -7.60 -23.19 -21.56
CA TYR A 164 -6.40 -22.41 -21.87
C TYR A 164 -6.73 -20.95 -22.25
N TYR A 165 -7.76 -20.76 -23.08
CA TYR A 165 -8.20 -19.43 -23.48
C TYR A 165 -8.74 -18.62 -22.31
N ARG A 166 -9.54 -19.23 -21.42
CA ARG A 166 -10.04 -18.59 -20.19
C ARG A 166 -8.89 -18.12 -19.29
N GLN A 167 -7.86 -18.95 -19.12
CA GLN A 167 -6.66 -18.58 -18.36
C GLN A 167 -5.87 -17.46 -19.04
N GLN A 168 -5.68 -17.53 -20.37
CA GLN A 168 -4.98 -16.50 -21.12
C GLN A 168 -5.72 -15.15 -21.11
N ARG A 169 -7.06 -15.16 -21.14
CA ARG A 169 -7.89 -13.96 -21.00
C ARG A 169 -7.76 -13.37 -19.59
N THR A 170 -7.79 -14.23 -18.56
CA THR A 170 -7.79 -13.78 -17.16
C THR A 170 -6.42 -13.30 -16.71
N GLN A 171 -5.35 -14.03 -17.05
CA GLN A 171 -3.97 -13.76 -16.62
C GLN A 171 -3.21 -12.92 -17.64
N GLY A 172 -3.22 -13.33 -18.92
CA GLY A 172 -2.50 -12.67 -20.01
C GLY A 172 -3.21 -11.47 -20.63
N LYS A 173 -4.51 -11.29 -20.36
CA LYS A 173 -5.36 -10.18 -20.86
C LYS A 173 -5.36 -10.03 -22.39
N GLY A 174 -5.08 -11.12 -23.11
CA GLY A 174 -5.04 -11.17 -24.56
C GLY A 174 -6.43 -11.03 -25.19
N SER A 175 -6.51 -10.44 -26.39
CA SER A 175 -7.75 -10.38 -27.15
C SER A 175 -8.05 -11.72 -27.84
N ALA A 176 -9.34 -12.03 -28.03
CA ALA A 176 -9.79 -13.17 -28.82
C ALA A 176 -9.17 -13.18 -30.22
N TYR A 177 -9.04 -12.00 -30.84
CA TYR A 177 -8.48 -11.85 -32.18
C TYR A 177 -7.02 -12.31 -32.23
N ASN A 178 -6.19 -11.82 -31.30
CA ASN A 178 -4.78 -12.22 -31.24
C ASN A 178 -4.65 -13.72 -30.91
N PHE A 179 -5.52 -14.25 -30.06
CA PHE A 179 -5.55 -15.68 -29.74
C PHE A 179 -5.86 -16.54 -30.97
N VAL A 180 -6.87 -16.17 -31.78
CA VAL A 180 -7.17 -16.86 -33.04
C VAL A 180 -6.00 -16.79 -34.01
N ARG A 181 -5.33 -15.63 -34.12
CA ARG A 181 -4.13 -15.48 -34.96
C ARG A 181 -2.98 -16.39 -34.50
N VAL A 182 -2.81 -16.57 -33.20
CA VAL A 182 -1.84 -17.54 -32.65
C VAL A 182 -2.21 -18.95 -33.10
N LEU A 183 -3.48 -19.37 -32.92
CA LEU A 183 -3.93 -20.71 -33.34
C LEU A 183 -3.78 -20.95 -34.84
N GLN A 184 -4.04 -19.94 -35.68
CA GLN A 184 -3.83 -20.02 -37.13
C GLN A 184 -2.35 -20.23 -37.48
N ARG A 185 -1.45 -19.49 -36.82
CA ARG A 185 0.00 -19.66 -37.01
C ARG A 185 0.53 -20.98 -36.45
N MET A 186 -0.07 -21.50 -35.39
CA MET A 186 0.26 -22.83 -34.88
C MET A 186 -0.19 -23.92 -35.85
N ALA A 187 -1.31 -23.75 -36.56
CA ALA A 187 -1.71 -24.65 -37.63
C ALA A 187 -0.72 -24.57 -38.82
N ASP A 188 -0.52 -23.37 -39.36
CA ASP A 188 0.41 -23.07 -40.45
C ASP A 188 1.14 -21.73 -40.20
N PRO A 189 2.46 -21.75 -39.92
CA PRO A 189 3.21 -20.55 -39.57
C PRO A 189 3.45 -19.61 -40.76
N PHE A 190 3.35 -20.11 -42.00
CA PHE A 190 3.66 -19.35 -43.22
C PHE A 190 2.39 -18.84 -43.90
N PHE A 191 1.32 -19.65 -43.93
CA PHE A 191 0.10 -19.37 -44.70
C PHE A 191 -1.15 -19.30 -43.81
N ALA A 192 -1.07 -18.59 -42.69
CA ALA A 192 -2.18 -18.43 -41.73
C ALA A 192 -3.51 -17.95 -42.35
N GLY A 193 -3.47 -17.20 -43.47
CA GLY A 193 -4.66 -16.77 -44.20
C GLY A 193 -5.44 -17.88 -44.91
N SER A 194 -4.82 -19.06 -45.08
CA SER A 194 -5.48 -20.26 -45.64
C SER A 194 -6.18 -21.11 -44.58
N VAL A 195 -5.99 -20.80 -43.29
CA VAL A 195 -6.59 -21.49 -42.15
C VAL A 195 -7.97 -20.89 -41.84
N PRO A 196 -9.01 -21.69 -41.57
CA PRO A 196 -10.34 -21.18 -41.27
C PRO A 196 -10.36 -20.09 -40.18
N ASP A 197 -11.17 -19.06 -40.39
CA ASP A 197 -11.40 -18.03 -39.36
C ASP A 197 -12.53 -18.47 -38.42
N ILE A 198 -12.17 -18.71 -37.17
CA ILE A 198 -13.07 -19.16 -36.10
C ILE A 198 -13.50 -18.01 -35.17
N TYR A 199 -13.04 -16.78 -35.40
CA TYR A 199 -13.15 -15.69 -34.43
C TYR A 199 -14.57 -15.43 -33.92
N ILE A 200 -15.55 -15.27 -34.83
CA ILE A 200 -16.93 -14.97 -34.45
C ILE A 200 -17.55 -16.13 -33.66
N ASN A 201 -17.32 -17.37 -34.09
CA ASN A 201 -17.87 -18.54 -33.42
C ASN A 201 -17.21 -18.77 -32.06
N LEU A 202 -15.91 -18.51 -31.92
CA LEU A 202 -15.20 -18.60 -30.64
C LEU A 202 -15.75 -17.61 -29.62
N LEU A 203 -16.08 -16.37 -30.00
CA LEU A 203 -16.66 -15.40 -29.07
C LEU A 203 -17.96 -15.89 -28.43
N ALA A 204 -18.85 -16.49 -29.21
CA ALA A 204 -20.11 -17.04 -28.72
C ALA A 204 -19.88 -18.29 -27.86
N VAL A 205 -19.05 -19.22 -28.33
CA VAL A 205 -18.74 -20.47 -27.62
C VAL A 205 -18.04 -20.21 -26.29
N ASP A 206 -17.02 -19.35 -26.27
CA ASP A 206 -16.29 -18.97 -25.05
C ASP A 206 -17.25 -18.39 -24.00
N ARG A 207 -18.07 -17.43 -24.41
CA ARG A 207 -19.02 -16.76 -23.51
C ARG A 207 -20.04 -17.74 -22.93
N PHE A 208 -20.61 -18.60 -23.77
CA PHE A 208 -21.58 -19.59 -23.31
C PHE A 208 -20.94 -20.66 -22.43
N HIS A 209 -19.76 -21.17 -22.80
CA HIS A 209 -18.99 -22.13 -22.02
C HIS A 209 -18.64 -21.56 -20.63
N GLN A 210 -18.15 -20.32 -20.55
CA GLN A 210 -17.85 -19.68 -19.26
C GLN A 210 -19.10 -19.51 -18.38
N ASN A 211 -20.26 -19.21 -18.96
CA ASN A 211 -21.52 -19.18 -18.21
C ASN A 211 -21.89 -20.57 -17.65
N LEU A 212 -21.71 -21.65 -18.42
CA LEU A 212 -21.93 -23.02 -17.94
C LEU A 212 -20.95 -23.40 -16.84
N GLU A 213 -19.67 -23.06 -17.00
CA GLU A 213 -18.68 -23.28 -15.95
C GLU A 213 -19.04 -22.54 -14.67
N ASN A 214 -19.50 -21.29 -14.77
CA ASN A 214 -19.96 -20.52 -13.61
C ASN A 214 -21.17 -21.19 -12.95
N LEU A 215 -22.17 -21.62 -13.72
CA LEU A 215 -23.33 -22.37 -13.19
C LEU A 215 -22.91 -23.62 -12.40
N ILE A 216 -21.98 -24.40 -12.95
CA ILE A 216 -21.48 -25.63 -12.32
C ILE A 216 -20.65 -25.29 -11.07
N LYS A 217 -19.61 -24.43 -11.20
CA LYS A 217 -18.67 -24.08 -10.12
C LYS A 217 -19.31 -23.30 -8.98
N ARG A 218 -20.48 -22.67 -9.19
CA ARG A 218 -21.27 -21.98 -8.14
C ARG A 218 -22.37 -22.87 -7.55
N GLY A 219 -22.54 -24.07 -8.11
CA GLY A 219 -23.46 -25.09 -7.62
C GLY A 219 -24.91 -24.91 -8.05
N HIS A 220 -25.17 -24.02 -9.02
CA HIS A 220 -26.50 -23.81 -9.58
C HIS A 220 -26.95 -24.98 -10.47
N ALA A 221 -26.00 -25.77 -10.99
CA ALA A 221 -26.29 -26.98 -11.77
C ALA A 221 -26.82 -28.17 -10.94
N HIS A 222 -26.69 -28.13 -9.60
CA HIS A 222 -27.11 -29.22 -8.68
C HIS A 222 -28.53 -29.01 -8.12
N THR A 223 -29.32 -28.14 -8.75
CA THR A 223 -30.64 -27.75 -8.25
C THR A 223 -31.73 -27.83 -9.32
N PRO A 224 -31.96 -28.96 -10.02
CA PRO A 224 -32.88 -28.92 -11.16
C PRO A 224 -34.35 -28.74 -10.76
N ASP A 225 -34.98 -29.57 -9.89
CA ASP A 225 -36.46 -29.60 -9.86
C ASP A 225 -37.12 -29.90 -8.50
N ILE A 226 -36.47 -29.60 -7.38
CA ILE A 226 -37.14 -29.58 -6.07
C ILE A 226 -36.85 -28.21 -5.45
N PRO A 227 -37.89 -27.43 -5.05
CA PRO A 227 -37.67 -26.16 -4.40
C PRO A 227 -36.68 -26.38 -3.25
N LEU A 228 -35.73 -25.47 -3.12
CA LEU A 228 -34.96 -25.39 -1.88
C LEU A 228 -35.97 -25.51 -0.73
N PRO A 229 -35.69 -26.31 0.32
CA PRO A 229 -36.45 -26.16 1.56
C PRO A 229 -36.47 -24.64 1.84
N GLY A 230 -37.64 -24.07 2.18
CA GLY A 230 -38.10 -22.71 1.81
C GLY A 230 -37.10 -21.55 1.95
N GLU A 231 -37.54 -20.29 1.90
CA GLU A 231 -36.58 -19.16 2.00
C GLU A 231 -35.62 -19.26 3.22
N ALA A 232 -36.06 -19.95 4.28
CA ALA A 232 -35.35 -20.27 5.51
C ALA A 232 -34.19 -21.30 5.41
N ASP A 233 -34.19 -22.24 4.47
CA ASP A 233 -33.20 -23.35 4.45
C ASP A 233 -32.15 -23.22 3.33
N ARG A 234 -32.04 -22.03 2.73
CA ARG A 234 -31.03 -21.73 1.72
C ARG A 234 -29.62 -21.78 2.33
N PRO A 235 -28.63 -22.40 1.66
CA PRO A 235 -27.23 -22.41 2.11
C PRO A 235 -26.65 -21.03 2.43
N TYR A 236 -27.03 -20.04 1.61
CA TYR A 236 -26.65 -18.64 1.72
C TYR A 236 -27.92 -17.79 1.79
N PRO A 237 -28.51 -17.62 2.98
CA PRO A 237 -29.82 -16.99 3.14
C PRO A 237 -29.79 -15.48 2.85
N ASN A 238 -28.63 -14.84 2.93
CA ASN A 238 -28.49 -13.38 2.81
C ASN A 238 -28.22 -12.92 1.37
N ARG A 239 -28.39 -13.79 0.37
CA ARG A 239 -28.09 -13.50 -1.03
C ARG A 239 -29.37 -13.52 -1.87
N PRO A 240 -29.47 -12.68 -2.92
CA PRO A 240 -30.57 -12.75 -3.86
C PRO A 240 -30.67 -14.15 -4.48
N ILE A 241 -31.91 -14.59 -4.73
CA ILE A 241 -32.15 -15.87 -5.40
C ILE A 241 -31.49 -15.83 -6.79
N GLY A 242 -30.74 -16.89 -7.10
CA GLY A 242 -30.04 -17.00 -8.39
C GLY A 242 -28.71 -16.24 -8.47
N TYR A 243 -28.27 -15.54 -7.42
CA TYR A 243 -26.97 -14.87 -7.39
C TYR A 243 -25.80 -15.86 -7.49
N ARG A 244 -24.83 -15.55 -8.35
CA ARG A 244 -23.69 -16.43 -8.71
C ARG A 244 -22.33 -15.80 -8.44
N GLY A 245 -22.29 -14.54 -7.98
CA GLY A 245 -21.05 -13.84 -7.69
C GLY A 245 -20.33 -14.40 -6.46
N VAL A 246 -19.00 -14.35 -6.49
CA VAL A 246 -18.17 -14.67 -5.33
C VAL A 246 -18.12 -13.48 -4.39
N ILE A 247 -18.52 -13.71 -3.15
CA ILE A 247 -18.45 -12.75 -2.03
C ILE A 247 -17.25 -13.11 -1.15
N CYS A 248 -16.60 -12.07 -0.61
CA CYS A 248 -15.44 -12.16 0.27
C CYS A 248 -15.68 -13.07 1.48
N ALA A 249 -14.74 -13.98 1.78
CA ALA A 249 -14.88 -14.90 2.91
C ALA A 249 -14.55 -14.26 4.27
N ALA A 250 -13.78 -13.18 4.29
CA ALA A 250 -13.42 -12.44 5.50
C ALA A 250 -14.41 -11.34 5.90
N CYS A 251 -15.23 -10.85 4.95
CA CYS A 251 -16.27 -9.86 5.25
C CYS A 251 -17.34 -10.49 6.14
N PRO A 252 -17.90 -9.73 7.10
CA PRO A 252 -18.98 -10.22 7.95
C PRO A 252 -20.24 -10.56 7.12
N GLU A 253 -20.65 -11.83 7.14
CA GLU A 253 -21.91 -12.34 6.59
C GLU A 253 -22.63 -13.06 7.74
N ARG A 254 -23.51 -12.32 8.43
CA ARG A 254 -24.18 -12.77 9.66
C ARG A 254 -25.00 -14.03 9.43
N GLY A 255 -24.85 -15.03 10.30
CA GLY A 255 -25.46 -16.35 10.14
C GLY A 255 -24.77 -17.27 9.12
N VAL A 256 -23.72 -16.80 8.43
CA VAL A 256 -22.95 -17.61 7.47
C VAL A 256 -21.52 -17.87 7.97
N ASN A 257 -20.76 -16.81 8.26
CA ASN A 257 -19.37 -16.93 8.73
C ASN A 257 -19.14 -16.31 10.12
N MET A 258 -20.21 -15.86 10.76
CA MET A 258 -20.25 -15.36 12.13
C MET A 258 -21.66 -15.49 12.69
N PRO A 259 -21.88 -15.45 14.02
CA PRO A 259 -23.22 -15.53 14.59
C PRO A 259 -24.14 -14.41 14.09
N LEU A 260 -25.45 -14.70 14.03
CA LEU A 260 -26.45 -13.75 13.56
C LEU A 260 -26.48 -12.49 14.45
N ILE A 261 -26.52 -12.70 15.75
CA ILE A 261 -26.44 -11.66 16.78
C ILE A 261 -25.11 -11.84 17.51
N VAL A 262 -24.36 -10.75 17.66
CA VAL A 262 -23.09 -10.72 18.39
C VAL A 262 -23.13 -9.47 19.27
N ASN A 263 -22.95 -9.65 20.58
CA ASN A 263 -22.88 -8.53 21.50
C ASN A 263 -21.44 -7.99 21.53
N VAL A 264 -21.23 -6.82 20.93
CA VAL A 264 -19.92 -6.20 20.82
C VAL A 264 -20.00 -4.79 21.40
N PRO A 265 -19.21 -4.46 22.44
CA PRO A 265 -19.10 -3.09 22.92
C PRO A 265 -18.80 -2.11 21.78
N LYS A 266 -19.36 -0.89 21.84
CA LYS A 266 -19.25 0.12 20.76
C LYS A 266 -17.80 0.33 20.29
N TYR A 267 -16.86 0.43 21.23
CA TYR A 267 -15.43 0.59 20.92
C TYR A 267 -14.79 -0.65 20.29
N LEU A 268 -15.43 -1.83 20.32
CA LEU A 268 -15.04 -3.07 19.63
C LEU A 268 -15.80 -3.32 18.32
N ARG A 269 -16.74 -2.44 17.91
CA ARG A 269 -17.58 -2.56 16.70
C ARG A 269 -16.83 -2.98 15.43
N ARG A 270 -15.58 -2.53 15.26
CA ARG A 270 -14.71 -2.90 14.11
C ARG A 270 -14.47 -4.40 13.92
N LEU A 271 -14.69 -5.22 14.95
CA LEU A 271 -14.59 -6.68 14.83
C LEU A 271 -15.68 -7.25 13.93
N ILE A 272 -16.82 -6.57 13.82
CA ILE A 272 -18.00 -6.98 13.06
C ILE A 272 -18.33 -5.99 11.93
N SER A 273 -17.50 -4.98 11.68
CA SER A 273 -17.77 -3.98 10.66
C SER A 273 -17.37 -4.44 9.26
N GLN A 274 -18.12 -3.98 8.26
CA GLN A 274 -17.77 -4.12 6.85
C GLN A 274 -17.16 -2.81 6.34
N HIS A 275 -15.99 -2.87 5.71
CA HIS A 275 -15.33 -1.71 5.11
C HIS A 275 -15.39 -1.81 3.59
N LEU A 276 -15.98 -0.80 2.97
CA LEU A 276 -16.28 -0.75 1.56
C LEU A 276 -15.71 0.53 0.95
N THR A 277 -15.28 0.42 -0.30
CA THR A 277 -14.82 1.55 -1.11
C THR A 277 -15.70 1.67 -2.35
N LEU A 278 -16.04 2.90 -2.68
CA LEU A 278 -16.59 3.28 -3.97
C LEU A 278 -15.51 3.96 -4.79
N ASP A 279 -15.46 3.63 -6.07
CA ASP A 279 -14.58 4.31 -7.01
C ASP A 279 -15.03 4.16 -8.47
N GLY A 280 -14.71 5.14 -9.31
CA GLY A 280 -15.09 5.24 -10.71
C GLY A 280 -13.93 4.97 -11.67
N ASN A 281 -14.09 3.98 -12.55
CA ASN A 281 -13.12 3.62 -13.57
C ASN A 281 -13.57 3.99 -14.99
N PHE A 282 -12.86 4.92 -15.61
CA PHE A 282 -13.13 5.43 -16.97
C PHE A 282 -12.47 4.64 -18.10
N LYS A 283 -11.58 3.68 -17.80
CA LYS A 283 -10.90 2.84 -18.83
C LYS A 283 -11.76 1.64 -19.25
N ALA A 284 -12.73 1.25 -18.42
CA ALA A 284 -13.73 0.23 -18.71
C ALA A 284 -14.94 0.82 -19.49
N ASN A 285 -14.68 1.65 -20.50
CA ASN A 285 -15.70 2.30 -21.30
C ASN A 285 -16.28 1.40 -22.41
N LEU A 286 -17.33 1.86 -23.09
CA LEU A 286 -18.00 1.22 -24.22
C LEU A 286 -18.27 2.26 -25.31
N PHE A 287 -17.90 1.97 -26.56
CA PHE A 287 -18.28 2.81 -27.69
C PHE A 287 -19.72 2.56 -28.14
N PHE A 288 -20.33 3.53 -28.82
CA PHE A 288 -21.59 3.27 -29.51
C PHE A 288 -21.39 2.16 -30.55
N LYS A 289 -22.33 1.22 -30.58
CA LYS A 289 -22.35 0.08 -31.50
C LYS A 289 -23.69 0.05 -32.23
N HIS A 290 -23.64 -0.39 -33.48
CA HIS A 290 -24.83 -0.84 -34.16
C HIS A 290 -25.16 -2.23 -33.61
N ASP A 291 -26.11 -2.25 -32.69
CA ASP A 291 -26.66 -3.45 -32.07
C ASP A 291 -28.14 -3.52 -32.46
N ASP A 292 -28.58 -4.66 -32.98
CA ASP A 292 -29.97 -4.91 -33.35
C ASP A 292 -30.82 -5.36 -32.15
N GLY A 293 -30.21 -5.46 -30.96
CA GLY A 293 -30.85 -5.87 -29.71
C GLY A 293 -30.99 -7.38 -29.56
N SER A 294 -30.42 -8.17 -30.47
CA SER A 294 -30.46 -9.64 -30.38
C SER A 294 -29.52 -10.20 -29.32
N ASP A 295 -28.48 -9.46 -28.93
CA ASP A 295 -27.50 -9.90 -27.95
C ASP A 295 -27.95 -9.59 -26.50
N THR A 296 -28.02 -10.62 -25.65
CA THR A 296 -28.49 -10.53 -24.26
C THR A 296 -27.46 -11.08 -23.29
N ALA A 297 -27.33 -10.47 -22.10
CA ALA A 297 -26.36 -10.89 -21.10
C ALA A 297 -26.79 -12.22 -20.44
N LEU A 298 -25.91 -13.23 -20.45
CA LEU A 298 -26.17 -14.52 -19.81
C LEU A 298 -26.19 -14.40 -18.27
N THR A 299 -25.51 -13.37 -17.76
CA THR A 299 -25.38 -13.06 -16.33
C THR A 299 -26.24 -11.87 -15.87
N ASP A 300 -27.22 -11.42 -16.67
CA ASP A 300 -28.05 -10.25 -16.35
C ASP A 300 -28.64 -10.31 -14.93
N GLY A 301 -28.28 -9.35 -14.08
CA GLY A 301 -28.72 -9.26 -12.68
C GLY A 301 -28.35 -10.44 -11.78
N LYS A 302 -27.50 -11.39 -12.23
CA LYS A 302 -27.15 -12.62 -11.50
C LYS A 302 -25.75 -12.59 -10.90
N MET A 303 -24.96 -11.55 -11.17
CA MET A 303 -23.60 -11.38 -10.68
C MET A 303 -23.37 -9.93 -10.25
N TYR A 304 -22.25 -9.30 -10.59
CA TYR A 304 -21.85 -8.03 -10.03
C TYR A 304 -22.56 -6.83 -10.65
N PHE A 305 -22.99 -6.93 -11.91
CA PHE A 305 -23.83 -5.91 -12.56
C PHE A 305 -25.32 -6.13 -12.22
N PRO A 306 -26.09 -5.04 -12.03
CA PRO A 306 -27.55 -5.12 -11.88
C PRO A 306 -28.22 -5.60 -13.16
N SER A 307 -29.52 -5.91 -13.07
CA SER A 307 -30.32 -6.18 -14.28
C SER A 307 -30.37 -4.94 -15.17
N GLN A 308 -30.21 -5.14 -16.48
CA GLN A 308 -30.29 -4.05 -17.46
C GLN A 308 -31.66 -3.38 -17.45
N ALA A 309 -32.75 -4.13 -17.29
CA ALA A 309 -34.09 -3.55 -17.24
C ALA A 309 -34.27 -2.62 -16.02
N GLU A 310 -33.78 -3.02 -14.85
CA GLU A 310 -33.78 -2.18 -13.65
C GLU A 310 -32.89 -0.95 -13.84
N PHE A 311 -31.68 -1.15 -14.38
CA PHE A 311 -30.74 -0.06 -14.66
C PHE A 311 -31.32 0.96 -15.63
N GLU A 312 -31.96 0.55 -16.72
CA GLU A 312 -32.61 1.45 -17.69
C GLU A 312 -33.77 2.24 -17.06
N GLY A 313 -34.54 1.61 -16.17
CA GLY A 313 -35.59 2.28 -15.41
C GLY A 313 -35.03 3.40 -14.53
N ILE A 314 -33.99 3.09 -13.75
CA ILE A 314 -33.29 4.05 -12.90
C ILE A 314 -32.57 5.12 -13.75
N ALA A 315 -32.00 4.74 -14.89
CA ALA A 315 -31.30 5.65 -15.79
C ALA A 315 -32.22 6.71 -16.43
N LYS A 316 -33.54 6.49 -16.42
CA LYS A 316 -34.53 7.48 -16.88
C LYS A 316 -34.93 8.47 -15.77
N THR A 317 -34.85 8.05 -14.51
CA THR A 317 -35.27 8.85 -13.35
C THR A 317 -34.11 9.52 -12.63
N TYR A 318 -32.86 9.09 -12.86
CA TYR A 318 -31.70 9.74 -12.25
C TYR A 318 -31.51 11.16 -12.81
N VAL A 319 -31.64 12.15 -11.93
CA VAL A 319 -31.30 13.54 -12.18
C VAL A 319 -30.07 13.87 -11.34
N ILE A 320 -29.18 14.72 -11.83
CA ILE A 320 -28.07 15.28 -11.04
C ILE A 320 -28.58 16.60 -10.47
N PRO A 321 -28.98 16.65 -9.18
CA PRO A 321 -29.49 17.87 -8.58
C PRO A 321 -28.39 18.93 -8.53
N ASP A 322 -28.74 20.21 -8.60
CA ASP A 322 -27.74 21.27 -8.42
C ASP A 322 -27.09 21.23 -7.03
N ALA A 323 -27.81 20.73 -6.02
CA ALA A 323 -27.29 20.45 -4.69
C ALA A 323 -26.16 19.38 -4.67
N ASP A 324 -26.07 18.48 -5.65
CA ASP A 324 -24.93 17.56 -5.77
C ASP A 324 -23.72 18.25 -6.44
N LYS A 325 -23.90 19.41 -7.08
CA LYS A 325 -22.84 20.25 -7.66
C LYS A 325 -22.35 21.34 -6.71
N GLU A 326 -23.20 21.78 -5.78
CA GLU A 326 -22.84 22.69 -4.68
C GLU A 326 -22.16 21.91 -3.55
N VAL A 327 -20.89 22.22 -3.26
CA VAL A 327 -20.09 21.33 -2.41
C VAL A 327 -19.57 21.95 -1.12
N PRO A 328 -19.64 21.21 0.01
CA PRO A 328 -18.97 21.60 1.26
C PRO A 328 -17.46 21.73 1.11
N CYS A 329 -16.85 21.00 0.16
CA CYS A 329 -15.42 21.06 -0.11
C CYS A 329 -15.09 22.30 -0.96
N LYS A 330 -14.30 23.22 -0.41
CA LYS A 330 -13.87 24.45 -1.09
C LYS A 330 -12.79 24.25 -2.15
N VAL A 331 -12.38 23.00 -2.43
CA VAL A 331 -11.28 22.66 -3.36
C VAL A 331 -11.83 22.04 -4.65
N HIS A 332 -11.06 22.15 -5.73
CA HIS A 332 -11.42 21.70 -7.07
C HIS A 332 -11.27 20.17 -7.23
N ILE A 333 -12.26 19.37 -6.79
CA ILE A 333 -12.26 17.91 -6.96
C ILE A 333 -12.98 17.49 -8.26
N GLY A 334 -12.38 16.56 -9.01
CA GLY A 334 -12.87 16.13 -10.33
C GLY A 334 -14.19 15.38 -10.30
N SER A 335 -14.34 14.40 -9.39
CA SER A 335 -15.58 13.60 -9.23
C SER A 335 -16.78 14.44 -8.80
N ILE A 336 -16.54 15.62 -8.22
CA ILE A 336 -17.57 16.60 -7.89
C ILE A 336 -17.97 17.44 -9.12
N ARG A 337 -16.99 17.99 -9.83
CA ARG A 337 -17.20 19.01 -10.87
C ARG A 337 -17.70 18.46 -12.20
N HIS A 338 -17.27 17.25 -12.52
CA HIS A 338 -17.55 16.62 -13.80
C HIS A 338 -18.73 15.64 -13.71
N GLN A 339 -19.55 15.74 -12.66
CA GLN A 339 -20.80 14.98 -12.56
C GLN A 339 -21.68 15.26 -13.78
N GLY A 340 -22.07 14.21 -14.48
CA GLY A 340 -22.91 14.33 -15.68
C GLY A 340 -22.17 14.74 -16.94
N GLN A 341 -20.84 14.89 -16.90
CA GLN A 341 -20.04 15.23 -18.07
C GLN A 341 -19.47 13.97 -18.72
N VAL A 342 -19.54 13.91 -20.05
CA VAL A 342 -18.94 12.83 -20.83
C VAL A 342 -17.43 13.11 -20.95
N LYS A 343 -16.61 12.21 -20.40
CA LYS A 343 -15.14 12.34 -20.44
C LYS A 343 -14.54 12.08 -21.82
N TYR A 344 -15.16 11.21 -22.62
CA TYR A 344 -14.67 10.77 -23.93
C TYR A 344 -15.78 10.78 -24.98
N GLY A 345 -15.53 11.36 -26.15
CA GLY A 345 -16.48 11.34 -27.27
C GLY A 345 -16.79 9.93 -27.78
N ASN A 346 -17.97 9.76 -28.39
CA ASN A 346 -18.45 8.51 -28.99
C ASN A 346 -18.57 7.30 -28.02
N THR A 347 -18.89 7.54 -26.75
CA THR A 347 -19.07 6.49 -25.75
C THR A 347 -20.54 6.32 -25.36
N ALA A 348 -21.04 5.08 -25.41
CA ALA A 348 -22.34 4.71 -24.86
C ALA A 348 -22.26 4.55 -23.32
N VAL A 349 -21.11 4.07 -22.84
CA VAL A 349 -20.76 4.01 -21.42
C VAL A 349 -19.39 4.63 -21.24
N SER A 350 -19.29 5.64 -20.39
CA SER A 350 -18.06 6.38 -20.10
C SER A 350 -17.10 5.63 -19.16
N GLY A 351 -17.58 4.61 -18.43
CA GLY A 351 -16.83 3.78 -17.50
C GLY A 351 -17.73 2.97 -16.57
N VAL A 352 -17.21 2.49 -15.44
CA VAL A 352 -17.98 1.81 -14.39
C VAL A 352 -17.69 2.42 -13.02
N VAL A 353 -18.68 2.46 -12.13
CA VAL A 353 -18.47 2.62 -10.68
C VAL A 353 -18.48 1.23 -10.05
N ALA A 354 -17.56 0.95 -9.14
CA ALA A 354 -17.59 -0.28 -8.35
C ALA A 354 -17.74 0.00 -6.86
N CYS A 355 -18.41 -0.94 -6.18
CA CYS A 355 -18.27 -1.13 -4.74
C CYS A 355 -17.39 -2.36 -4.51
N ALA A 356 -16.35 -2.22 -3.69
CA ALA A 356 -15.45 -3.31 -3.32
C ALA A 356 -15.14 -3.27 -1.82
N CYS A 357 -14.81 -4.41 -1.21
CA CYS A 357 -14.36 -4.41 0.18
C CYS A 357 -12.86 -4.08 0.30
N ASP A 358 -12.41 -3.86 1.54
CA ASP A 358 -11.00 -3.60 1.84
C ASP A 358 -10.06 -4.80 1.61
N HIS A 359 -10.60 -5.99 1.36
CA HIS A 359 -9.84 -7.15 0.86
C HIS A 359 -9.68 -7.16 -0.66
N ALA A 360 -10.07 -6.07 -1.33
CA ALA A 360 -10.07 -5.89 -2.79
C ALA A 360 -10.92 -6.94 -3.52
N VAL A 361 -12.04 -7.38 -2.93
CA VAL A 361 -13.05 -8.24 -3.58
C VAL A 361 -14.17 -7.34 -4.10
N ALA A 362 -14.47 -7.41 -5.40
CA ALA A 362 -15.56 -6.63 -5.99
C ALA A 362 -16.92 -7.13 -5.51
N GLY A 363 -17.79 -6.22 -5.11
CA GLY A 363 -19.15 -6.48 -4.67
C GLY A 363 -20.20 -6.17 -5.72
N SER A 364 -20.03 -5.07 -6.45
CA SER A 364 -20.93 -4.64 -7.51
C SER A 364 -20.24 -3.72 -8.52
N PHE A 365 -20.83 -3.63 -9.71
CA PHE A 365 -20.49 -2.66 -10.76
C PHE A 365 -21.75 -2.01 -11.30
N VAL A 366 -21.66 -0.72 -11.63
CA VAL A 366 -22.73 0.05 -12.29
C VAL A 366 -22.12 0.84 -13.43
N ASP A 367 -22.74 0.81 -14.61
CA ASP A 367 -22.25 1.55 -15.77
C ASP A 367 -22.44 3.07 -15.60
N MET A 368 -21.41 3.82 -16.00
CA MET A 368 -21.42 5.27 -16.02
C MET A 368 -21.87 5.81 -17.38
N LEU A 369 -23.12 6.22 -17.51
CA LEU A 369 -23.62 6.85 -18.75
C LEU A 369 -22.97 8.22 -19.00
N LYS A 370 -22.89 9.04 -17.96
CA LYS A 370 -22.36 10.41 -18.03
C LYS A 370 -21.48 10.72 -16.81
N GLY A 371 -20.23 10.26 -16.85
CA GLY A 371 -19.29 10.46 -15.76
C GLY A 371 -19.73 9.81 -14.45
N GLU A 372 -19.07 10.17 -13.36
CA GLU A 372 -19.25 9.57 -12.04
C GLU A 372 -20.35 10.28 -11.24
N ALA A 373 -21.59 10.22 -11.73
CA ALA A 373 -22.72 10.81 -11.03
C ALA A 373 -22.97 10.10 -9.69
N PHE A 374 -23.20 10.86 -8.62
CA PHE A 374 -23.39 10.28 -7.27
C PHE A 374 -24.57 9.30 -7.18
N ALA A 375 -25.61 9.45 -8.02
CA ALA A 375 -26.69 8.48 -8.13
C ALA A 375 -26.20 7.06 -8.46
N LEU A 376 -25.20 6.94 -9.33
CA LEU A 376 -24.61 5.66 -9.72
C LEU A 376 -23.75 5.08 -8.59
N GLY A 377 -23.09 5.94 -7.81
CA GLY A 377 -22.42 5.54 -6.57
C GLY A 377 -23.41 4.95 -5.56
N THR A 378 -24.53 5.62 -5.31
CA THR A 378 -25.61 5.12 -4.43
C THR A 378 -26.18 3.79 -4.95
N TYR A 379 -26.37 3.64 -6.26
CA TYR A 379 -26.81 2.38 -6.86
C TYR A 379 -25.77 1.26 -6.64
N ALA A 380 -24.48 1.52 -6.87
CA ALA A 380 -23.43 0.54 -6.62
C ALA A 380 -23.41 0.08 -5.14
N GLN A 381 -23.62 1.00 -4.18
CA GLN A 381 -23.78 0.65 -2.76
C GLN A 381 -25.00 -0.26 -2.53
N ARG A 382 -26.15 0.09 -3.11
CA ARG A 382 -27.38 -0.72 -3.02
C ARG A 382 -27.14 -2.14 -3.51
N GLU A 383 -26.52 -2.32 -4.69
CA GLU A 383 -26.25 -3.65 -5.24
C GLU A 383 -25.41 -4.50 -4.30
N HIS A 384 -24.31 -3.94 -3.76
CA HIS A 384 -23.46 -4.67 -2.83
C HIS A 384 -24.20 -5.06 -1.54
N LEU A 385 -24.98 -4.13 -0.97
CA LEU A 385 -25.77 -4.39 0.22
C LEU A 385 -26.84 -5.46 -0.05
N LYS A 386 -27.52 -5.40 -1.19
CA LYS A 386 -28.48 -6.43 -1.63
C LYS A 386 -27.83 -7.80 -1.78
N HIS A 387 -26.60 -7.89 -2.30
CA HIS A 387 -25.88 -9.17 -2.44
C HIS A 387 -25.51 -9.84 -1.11
N THR A 388 -25.51 -9.09 -0.01
CA THR A 388 -25.05 -9.56 1.32
C THR A 388 -26.09 -9.42 2.43
N ASN A 389 -27.29 -8.94 2.09
CA ASN A 389 -28.38 -8.65 3.02
C ASN A 389 -29.76 -8.84 2.36
N SER A 390 -29.97 -9.94 1.64
CA SER A 390 -31.25 -10.27 0.98
C SER A 390 -31.75 -11.68 1.39
N PRO A 391 -32.83 -11.79 2.19
CA PRO A 391 -33.73 -10.71 2.60
C PRO A 391 -33.11 -9.79 3.66
N PRO A 392 -33.58 -8.54 3.77
CA PRO A 392 -33.02 -7.59 4.73
C PRO A 392 -33.23 -8.04 6.17
N HIS A 393 -32.17 -7.99 6.98
CA HIS A 393 -32.27 -8.26 8.41
C HIS A 393 -32.78 -7.04 9.20
N SER A 394 -33.25 -7.26 10.43
CA SER A 394 -33.62 -6.18 11.34
C SER A 394 -32.41 -5.26 11.63
N PRO A 395 -32.63 -3.99 12.04
CA PRO A 395 -31.54 -3.08 12.42
C PRO A 395 -30.62 -3.63 13.52
N ALA A 396 -31.15 -4.43 14.46
CA ALA A 396 -30.35 -5.07 15.53
C ALA A 396 -29.33 -6.10 14.99
N THR A 397 -29.61 -6.64 13.81
CA THR A 397 -28.78 -7.59 13.05
C THR A 397 -28.09 -6.92 11.88
N ALA A 398 -28.11 -5.58 11.76
CA ALA A 398 -27.38 -4.88 10.71
C ALA A 398 -25.87 -5.03 10.94
N THR A 399 -25.13 -5.23 9.86
CA THR A 399 -23.67 -5.16 9.87
C THR A 399 -23.27 -3.70 9.87
N PRO A 400 -22.48 -3.22 10.86
CA PRO A 400 -22.03 -1.84 10.85
C PRO A 400 -21.09 -1.58 9.67
N THR A 401 -21.43 -0.60 8.83
CA THR A 401 -20.72 -0.40 7.55
C THR A 401 -19.98 0.92 7.49
N VAL A 402 -18.79 0.88 6.91
CA VAL A 402 -17.94 2.03 6.62
C VAL A 402 -17.77 2.12 5.12
N PHE A 403 -18.17 3.24 4.54
CA PHE A 403 -17.90 3.54 3.14
C PHE A 403 -16.78 4.57 3.00
N SER A 404 -15.95 4.35 1.99
CA SER A 404 -14.97 5.33 1.55
C SER A 404 -15.28 5.75 0.13
N TYR A 405 -15.13 7.05 -0.14
CA TYR A 405 -15.30 7.61 -1.46
C TYR A 405 -14.48 8.90 -1.58
N ASP A 406 -13.87 9.15 -2.74
CA ASP A 406 -13.05 10.34 -2.97
C ASP A 406 -13.76 11.63 -2.58
N SER A 407 -15.04 11.72 -2.89
CA SER A 407 -15.86 12.89 -2.60
C SER A 407 -16.89 12.64 -1.48
N TRP A 408 -16.56 11.77 -0.51
CA TRP A 408 -17.45 11.43 0.60
C TRP A 408 -18.04 12.67 1.30
N CYS A 409 -17.23 13.73 1.49
CA CYS A 409 -17.65 14.99 2.10
C CYS A 409 -18.86 15.66 1.44
N SER A 410 -19.06 15.43 0.14
CA SER A 410 -20.21 15.95 -0.63
C SER A 410 -21.25 14.86 -0.84
N PHE A 411 -20.80 13.64 -1.13
CA PHE A 411 -21.67 12.50 -1.40
C PHE A 411 -22.64 12.20 -0.26
N VAL A 412 -22.16 12.25 1.00
CA VAL A 412 -22.93 11.89 2.19
C VAL A 412 -24.09 12.85 2.48
N VAL A 413 -24.00 14.11 2.05
CA VAL A 413 -24.99 15.16 2.36
C VAL A 413 -26.39 14.76 1.88
N ASN A 414 -26.48 14.18 0.68
CA ASN A 414 -27.74 13.76 0.07
C ASN A 414 -27.85 12.23 -0.05
N LEU A 415 -27.05 11.43 0.69
CA LEU A 415 -27.02 9.97 0.52
C LEU A 415 -28.41 9.33 0.70
N VAL A 416 -29.06 9.56 1.84
CA VAL A 416 -30.39 9.00 2.14
C VAL A 416 -31.48 9.61 1.24
N PRO A 417 -31.61 10.95 1.07
CA PRO A 417 -32.57 11.53 0.13
C PRO A 417 -32.43 11.00 -1.31
N ARG A 418 -31.19 10.80 -1.78
CA ARG A 418 -30.91 10.24 -3.09
C ARG A 418 -31.37 8.79 -3.18
N ALA A 419 -31.11 7.97 -2.15
CA ALA A 419 -31.60 6.60 -2.10
C ALA A 419 -33.14 6.52 -2.10
N VAL A 420 -33.82 7.38 -1.34
CA VAL A 420 -35.30 7.45 -1.32
C VAL A 420 -35.87 7.79 -2.70
N THR A 421 -35.19 8.64 -3.45
CA THR A 421 -35.61 9.03 -4.79
C THR A 421 -35.39 7.91 -5.81
N LEU A 422 -34.24 7.23 -5.74
CA LEU A 422 -33.90 6.15 -6.66
C LEU A 422 -34.65 4.84 -6.36
N PHE A 423 -34.85 4.53 -5.07
CA PHE A 423 -35.38 3.25 -4.59
C PHE A 423 -36.48 3.45 -3.54
N PRO A 424 -37.59 4.16 -3.86
CA PRO A 424 -38.59 4.58 -2.88
C PRO A 424 -39.23 3.43 -2.09
N ALA A 425 -39.31 2.23 -2.67
CA ALA A 425 -39.89 1.05 -2.03
C ALA A 425 -38.92 0.32 -1.07
N GLU A 426 -37.64 0.68 -1.02
CA GLU A 426 -36.60 -0.04 -0.25
C GLU A 426 -36.35 0.61 1.11
N SER A 427 -37.36 0.61 1.99
CA SER A 427 -37.22 1.17 3.35
C SER A 427 -36.06 0.56 4.16
N TRP A 428 -35.75 -0.72 3.91
CA TRP A 428 -34.60 -1.41 4.50
C TRP A 428 -33.26 -0.76 4.10
N LEU A 429 -33.13 -0.31 2.85
CA LEU A 429 -31.92 0.35 2.35
C LEU A 429 -31.76 1.71 3.02
N HIS A 430 -32.85 2.48 3.12
CA HIS A 430 -32.85 3.81 3.75
C HIS A 430 -32.36 3.72 5.20
N ALA A 431 -32.91 2.77 5.98
CA ALA A 431 -32.52 2.54 7.36
C ALA A 431 -31.04 2.12 7.49
N LEU A 432 -30.51 1.31 6.56
CA LEU A 432 -29.10 0.95 6.58
C LEU A 432 -28.18 2.12 6.24
N LEU A 433 -28.56 2.95 5.26
CA LEU A 433 -27.76 4.10 4.84
C LEU A 433 -27.70 5.20 5.91
N GLU A 434 -28.69 5.30 6.79
CA GLU A 434 -28.63 6.17 7.98
C GLU A 434 -27.55 5.74 9.00
N LEU A 435 -27.22 4.45 9.03
CA LEU A 435 -26.21 3.86 9.92
C LEU A 435 -24.81 3.81 9.28
N VAL A 436 -24.71 4.11 7.99
CA VAL A 436 -23.44 4.15 7.27
C VAL A 436 -22.62 5.32 7.76
N GLU A 437 -21.40 5.01 8.16
CA GLU A 437 -20.40 6.01 8.40
C GLU A 437 -19.42 6.04 7.22
N GLY A 438 -18.66 7.12 7.04
CA GLY A 438 -17.65 7.10 6.00
C GLY A 438 -16.48 8.04 6.16
N GLN A 439 -15.61 7.98 5.16
CA GLN A 439 -14.29 8.61 5.13
C GLN A 439 -13.87 8.93 3.69
N ILE A 440 -12.77 9.65 3.54
CA ILE A 440 -12.10 9.84 2.25
C ILE A 440 -10.82 8.97 2.23
N PRO A 441 -10.48 8.33 1.10
CA PRO A 441 -9.27 7.52 0.99
C PRO A 441 -7.99 8.27 1.39
N ALA A 442 -7.01 7.53 1.94
CA ALA A 442 -5.84 8.11 2.60
C ALA A 442 -4.93 8.94 1.68
N ASN A 443 -4.92 8.66 0.38
CA ASN A 443 -4.23 9.43 -0.63
C ASN A 443 -5.07 10.60 -1.14
N HIS A 444 -6.35 10.33 -1.42
CA HIS A 444 -7.28 11.33 -1.98
C HIS A 444 -7.56 12.49 -1.01
N ILE A 445 -7.58 12.24 0.30
CA ILE A 445 -7.83 13.27 1.32
C ILE A 445 -6.85 14.44 1.24
N ASN A 446 -5.62 14.21 0.76
CA ASN A 446 -4.60 15.26 0.59
C ASN A 446 -5.02 16.31 -0.46
N GLY A 447 -5.89 15.94 -1.40
CA GLY A 447 -6.47 16.85 -2.38
C GLY A 447 -7.62 17.71 -1.84
N HIS A 448 -8.09 17.46 -0.62
CA HIS A 448 -9.19 18.20 -0.01
C HIS A 448 -8.69 19.35 0.88
N GLY A 449 -9.57 20.31 1.16
CA GLY A 449 -9.25 21.43 2.05
C GLY A 449 -9.07 20.98 3.51
N VAL A 450 -8.37 21.81 4.30
CA VAL A 450 -8.06 21.61 5.74
C VAL A 450 -9.24 21.05 6.54
N ASP A 451 -10.43 21.63 6.32
CA ASP A 451 -11.67 21.24 6.98
C ASP A 451 -12.03 19.75 6.76
N CYS A 452 -11.90 19.28 5.52
CA CYS A 452 -12.16 17.89 5.18
C CYS A 452 -11.08 16.96 5.76
N GLN A 453 -9.82 17.39 5.77
CA GLN A 453 -8.73 16.58 6.31
C GLN A 453 -8.90 16.30 7.81
N SER A 454 -9.49 17.23 8.56
CA SER A 454 -9.77 17.04 9.98
C SER A 454 -11.09 16.30 10.27
N LEU A 455 -12.02 16.29 9.31
CA LEU A 455 -13.32 15.62 9.44
C LEU A 455 -13.34 14.20 8.88
N TRP A 456 -12.61 13.91 7.80
CA TRP A 456 -12.81 12.71 6.99
C TRP A 456 -11.56 11.84 6.84
N GLN A 457 -10.46 12.18 7.51
CA GLN A 457 -9.24 11.37 7.50
C GLN A 457 -9.41 10.14 8.41
N ALA A 458 -9.32 8.95 7.81
CA ALA A 458 -9.62 7.65 8.43
C ALA A 458 -8.97 7.43 9.81
N VAL A 459 -7.72 7.86 9.97
CA VAL A 459 -6.94 7.63 11.21
C VAL A 459 -7.57 8.28 12.45
N TYR A 460 -8.35 9.35 12.27
CA TYR A 460 -8.95 10.10 13.38
C TYR A 460 -10.30 9.53 13.84
N PHE A 461 -10.83 8.52 13.16
CA PHE A 461 -12.06 7.86 13.54
C PHE A 461 -11.80 6.59 14.34
N ALA A 462 -12.45 6.47 15.50
CA ALA A 462 -12.51 5.23 16.25
C ALA A 462 -13.13 4.09 15.42
N CYS A 463 -12.69 2.86 15.66
CA CYS A 463 -13.23 1.67 15.01
C CYS A 463 -13.09 1.63 13.48
N ARG A 464 -12.11 2.33 12.91
CA ARG A 464 -11.76 2.23 11.48
C ARG A 464 -10.59 1.30 11.20
N SER A 465 -9.84 0.89 12.22
CA SER A 465 -8.58 0.17 12.03
C SER A 465 -7.67 0.97 11.07
N HIS A 466 -6.78 0.30 10.33
CA HIS A 466 -5.94 0.98 9.34
C HIS A 466 -6.53 0.87 7.91
N PHE A 467 -7.84 1.12 7.77
CA PHE A 467 -8.54 1.10 6.48
C PHE A 467 -8.19 2.33 5.63
N HIS A 468 -7.26 2.16 4.68
CA HIS A 468 -6.79 3.23 3.80
C HIS A 468 -7.69 3.48 2.59
N ALA A 469 -8.57 2.54 2.24
CA ALA A 469 -9.54 2.59 1.14
C ALA A 469 -9.01 2.75 -0.30
N GLU A 470 -7.71 2.88 -0.51
CA GLU A 470 -7.09 2.85 -1.86
C GLU A 470 -7.14 1.47 -2.57
N THR A 471 -7.86 0.48 -2.03
CA THR A 471 -7.87 -0.90 -2.57
C THR A 471 -8.63 -1.02 -3.90
N ALA A 472 -9.49 -0.06 -4.24
CA ALA A 472 -10.15 0.00 -5.54
C ALA A 472 -9.13 0.06 -6.70
N GLU A 473 -8.01 0.76 -6.51
CA GLU A 473 -6.95 0.86 -7.52
C GLU A 473 -6.31 -0.50 -7.87
N MET A 474 -6.28 -1.44 -6.91
CA MET A 474 -5.82 -2.80 -7.15
C MET A 474 -6.76 -3.55 -8.10
N LEU A 475 -8.06 -3.30 -7.98
CA LEU A 475 -9.09 -3.84 -8.87
C LEU A 475 -8.88 -3.33 -10.29
N TRP A 476 -8.61 -2.04 -10.42
CA TRP A 476 -8.41 -1.37 -11.70
C TRP A 476 -7.14 -1.82 -12.39
N ALA A 477 -6.04 -2.02 -11.66
CA ALA A 477 -4.82 -2.60 -12.21
C ALA A 477 -5.09 -3.96 -12.90
N PHE A 478 -6.01 -4.77 -12.36
CA PHE A 478 -6.39 -6.05 -12.94
C PHE A 478 -7.39 -5.93 -14.11
N LEU A 479 -8.36 -5.02 -14.04
CA LEU A 479 -9.42 -4.88 -15.04
C LEU A 479 -8.98 -4.06 -16.27
N ASN A 480 -8.22 -2.98 -16.06
CA ASN A 480 -7.86 -2.00 -17.10
C ASN A 480 -7.23 -2.58 -18.37
N PRO A 481 -6.36 -3.61 -18.31
CA PRO A 481 -5.82 -4.23 -19.52
C PRO A 481 -6.88 -4.77 -20.49
N LEU A 482 -8.08 -5.12 -20.00
CA LEU A 482 -9.18 -5.58 -20.86
C LEU A 482 -9.93 -4.45 -21.54
N GLY A 483 -9.77 -3.20 -21.07
CA GLY A 483 -10.56 -2.05 -21.51
C GLY A 483 -10.53 -1.82 -23.02
N SER A 484 -9.43 -2.16 -23.70
CA SER A 484 -9.31 -2.06 -25.17
C SER A 484 -10.18 -3.09 -25.91
N SER A 485 -10.37 -4.28 -25.34
CA SER A 485 -11.20 -5.33 -25.93
C SER A 485 -12.67 -5.14 -25.58
N THR A 486 -12.99 -4.83 -24.33
CA THR A 486 -14.37 -4.68 -23.85
C THR A 486 -15.06 -3.45 -24.43
N ARG A 487 -14.31 -2.37 -24.73
CA ARG A 487 -14.90 -1.17 -25.36
C ARG A 487 -15.45 -1.42 -26.77
N GLN A 488 -15.00 -2.51 -27.41
CA GLN A 488 -15.39 -2.86 -28.77
C GLN A 488 -16.52 -3.90 -28.83
N MET A 489 -16.90 -4.49 -27.70
CA MET A 489 -17.98 -5.48 -27.59
C MET A 489 -19.36 -4.81 -27.63
N THR A 490 -20.43 -5.60 -27.74
CA THR A 490 -21.80 -5.20 -27.39
C THR A 490 -21.91 -4.99 -25.87
N GLY A 491 -22.96 -4.31 -25.41
CA GLY A 491 -23.18 -4.09 -23.97
C GLY A 491 -23.31 -5.41 -23.20
N ALA A 492 -24.13 -6.33 -23.72
CA ALA A 492 -24.36 -7.64 -23.14
C ALA A 492 -23.08 -8.50 -23.02
N ALA A 493 -22.31 -8.63 -24.11
CA ALA A 493 -21.06 -9.38 -24.07
C ALA A 493 -20.02 -8.73 -23.16
N ARG A 494 -19.97 -7.40 -23.11
CA ARG A 494 -19.09 -6.67 -22.19
C ARG A 494 -19.39 -7.01 -20.73
N HIS A 495 -20.65 -7.00 -20.30
CA HIS A 495 -21.01 -7.33 -18.91
C HIS A 495 -20.63 -8.77 -18.55
N ASP A 496 -20.94 -9.73 -19.41
CA ASP A 496 -20.58 -11.14 -19.15
C ASP A 496 -19.06 -11.31 -19.01
N ILE A 497 -18.28 -10.72 -19.93
CA ILE A 497 -16.81 -10.82 -19.86
C ILE A 497 -16.24 -10.13 -18.61
N ILE A 498 -16.73 -8.95 -18.24
CA ILE A 498 -16.31 -8.30 -16.99
C ILE A 498 -16.71 -9.16 -15.80
N ASN A 499 -17.94 -9.69 -15.75
CA ASN A 499 -18.39 -10.57 -14.68
C ASN A 499 -17.49 -11.81 -14.53
N PHE A 500 -17.16 -12.52 -15.62
CA PHE A 500 -16.31 -13.71 -15.56
C PHE A 500 -14.88 -13.39 -15.10
N VAL A 501 -14.31 -12.28 -15.59
CA VAL A 501 -12.96 -11.88 -15.19
C VAL A 501 -12.92 -11.44 -13.73
N MET A 502 -13.94 -10.70 -13.28
CA MET A 502 -14.03 -10.26 -11.90
C MET A 502 -14.34 -11.40 -10.94
N ASP A 503 -15.10 -12.40 -11.39
CA ASP A 503 -15.33 -13.65 -10.66
C ASP A 503 -14.01 -14.42 -10.46
N ALA A 504 -13.17 -14.49 -11.48
CA ALA A 504 -11.84 -15.10 -11.37
C ALA A 504 -10.91 -14.31 -10.43
N TRP A 505 -10.96 -12.97 -10.45
CA TRP A 505 -10.25 -12.13 -9.48
C TRP A 505 -10.72 -12.36 -8.05
N ASN A 506 -12.04 -12.34 -7.82
CA ASN A 506 -12.62 -12.58 -6.51
C ASN A 506 -12.26 -13.97 -5.98
N MET A 507 -12.29 -15.01 -6.83
CA MET A 507 -11.82 -16.35 -6.46
C MET A 507 -10.34 -16.36 -6.07
N LEU A 508 -9.47 -15.71 -6.85
CA LEU A 508 -8.05 -15.60 -6.51
C LEU A 508 -7.83 -14.93 -5.14
N LYS A 509 -8.62 -13.89 -4.84
CA LYS A 509 -8.59 -13.21 -3.53
C LYS A 509 -9.02 -14.13 -2.41
N VAL A 510 -10.12 -14.87 -2.60
CA VAL A 510 -10.63 -15.84 -1.62
C VAL A 510 -9.62 -16.96 -1.37
N LEU A 511 -9.03 -17.55 -2.43
CA LEU A 511 -8.06 -18.65 -2.31
C LEU A 511 -6.80 -18.26 -1.53
N ARG A 512 -6.36 -16.99 -1.62
CA ARG A 512 -5.16 -16.48 -0.93
C ARG A 512 -5.49 -15.72 0.36
N GLN A 513 -6.75 -15.70 0.77
CA GLN A 513 -7.22 -14.77 1.79
C GLN A 513 -6.60 -15.03 3.16
N ALA A 514 -6.49 -16.29 3.57
CA ALA A 514 -5.92 -16.65 4.86
C ALA A 514 -4.45 -16.21 4.99
N GLU A 515 -3.62 -16.50 3.99
CA GLU A 515 -2.20 -16.13 3.96
C GLU A 515 -2.02 -14.60 4.02
N LEU A 516 -2.80 -13.86 3.22
CA LEU A 516 -2.76 -12.39 3.23
C LEU A 516 -3.10 -11.83 4.61
N LEU A 517 -4.19 -12.31 5.21
CA LEU A 517 -4.63 -11.85 6.53
C LEU A 517 -3.64 -12.22 7.64
N GLY A 518 -2.99 -13.37 7.55
CA GLY A 518 -1.92 -13.76 8.48
C GLY A 518 -0.72 -12.81 8.43
N ASN A 519 -0.29 -12.44 7.23
CA ASN A 519 0.80 -11.46 7.05
C ASN A 519 0.40 -10.06 7.54
N GLU A 520 -0.81 -9.60 7.21
CA GLU A 520 -1.33 -8.32 7.69
C GLU A 520 -1.52 -8.27 9.20
N ARG A 521 -1.88 -9.40 9.82
CA ARG A 521 -1.99 -9.56 11.28
C ARG A 521 -0.63 -9.37 11.96
N LEU A 522 0.42 -9.99 11.42
CA LEU A 522 1.79 -9.83 11.91
C LEU A 522 2.28 -8.37 11.77
N ASP A 523 2.08 -7.77 10.60
CA ASP A 523 2.45 -6.35 10.37
C ASP A 523 1.70 -5.43 11.35
N ALA A 524 0.41 -5.69 11.58
CA ALA A 524 -0.39 -4.92 12.52
C ALA A 524 0.07 -5.07 13.98
N LEU A 525 0.50 -6.26 14.41
CA LEU A 525 1.07 -6.47 15.75
C LEU A 525 2.35 -5.66 15.93
N ARG A 526 3.30 -5.81 14.99
CA ARG A 526 4.59 -5.11 15.03
C ARG A 526 4.40 -3.59 15.05
N LEU A 527 3.53 -3.07 14.19
CA LEU A 527 3.25 -1.64 14.14
C LEU A 527 2.51 -1.14 15.37
N PHE A 528 1.60 -1.95 15.94
CA PHE A 528 0.96 -1.63 17.22
C PHE A 528 2.01 -1.49 18.34
N GLU A 529 2.91 -2.46 18.50
CA GLU A 529 3.95 -2.44 19.53
C GLU A 529 4.88 -1.22 19.38
N LEU A 530 5.30 -0.91 18.15
CA LEU A 530 6.13 0.26 17.86
C LEU A 530 5.41 1.58 18.18
N HIS A 531 4.15 1.73 17.76
CA HIS A 531 3.38 2.94 18.07
C HIS A 531 3.03 3.05 19.56
N MET A 532 2.83 1.93 20.25
CA MET A 532 2.64 1.92 21.71
C MET A 532 3.88 2.44 22.43
N ALA A 533 5.08 1.95 22.07
CA ALA A 533 6.34 2.45 22.63
C ALA A 533 6.53 3.97 22.42
N VAL A 534 6.12 4.48 21.24
CA VAL A 534 6.15 5.91 20.94
C VAL A 534 5.19 6.70 21.84
N VAL A 535 3.95 6.23 22.02
CA VAL A 535 2.97 6.91 22.86
C VAL A 535 3.37 6.86 24.34
N GLU A 536 3.92 5.74 24.82
CA GLU A 536 4.47 5.64 26.17
C GLU A 536 5.57 6.67 26.41
N ASP A 537 6.54 6.76 25.51
CA ASP A 537 7.66 7.69 25.67
C ASP A 537 7.21 9.16 25.58
N LEU A 538 6.34 9.51 24.63
CA LEU A 538 5.73 10.85 24.57
C LEU A 538 4.94 11.17 25.84
N SER A 539 4.25 10.17 26.40
CA SER A 539 3.48 10.36 27.64
C SER A 539 4.39 10.59 28.85
N ARG A 540 5.57 9.95 28.90
CA ARG A 540 6.58 10.22 29.93
C ARG A 540 7.21 11.60 29.77
N GLN A 541 7.55 12.00 28.54
CA GLN A 541 8.13 13.32 28.25
C GLN A 541 7.20 14.49 28.59
N HIS A 542 5.89 14.28 28.49
CA HIS A 542 4.86 15.29 28.74
C HIS A 542 3.95 14.92 29.91
N ALA A 543 4.50 14.23 30.92
CA ALA A 543 3.71 13.68 32.02
C ALA A 543 2.79 14.75 32.66
N THR A 544 3.30 15.97 32.87
CA THR A 544 2.54 17.08 33.47
C THR A 544 1.33 17.52 32.65
N GLU A 545 1.36 17.38 31.33
CA GLU A 545 0.31 17.84 30.42
C GLU A 545 -0.65 16.72 29.99
N VAL A 546 -0.20 15.47 30.00
CA VAL A 546 -0.98 14.30 29.51
C VAL A 546 -2.33 14.16 30.22
N ALA A 547 -2.40 14.43 31.53
CA ALA A 547 -3.66 14.38 32.27
C ALA A 547 -4.69 15.40 31.74
N ALA A 548 -4.25 16.61 31.41
CA ALA A 548 -5.10 17.64 30.83
C ALA A 548 -5.47 17.31 29.37
N TRP A 549 -4.51 16.85 28.57
CA TRP A 549 -4.75 16.43 27.18
C TRP A 549 -5.74 15.26 27.12
N SER A 550 -5.62 14.29 28.02
CA SER A 550 -6.49 13.12 28.06
C SER A 550 -7.98 13.46 28.25
N ARG A 551 -8.30 14.62 28.82
CA ARG A 551 -9.68 15.11 28.99
C ARG A 551 -10.25 15.80 27.74
N LEU A 552 -9.43 16.09 26.72
CA LEU A 552 -9.90 16.76 25.50
C LEU A 552 -10.66 15.78 24.59
N SER A 553 -11.73 16.26 23.97
CA SER A 553 -12.51 15.44 23.04
C SER A 553 -11.71 15.12 21.77
N ARG A 554 -11.71 13.83 21.38
CA ARG A 554 -11.14 13.38 20.10
C ARG A 554 -12.11 13.62 18.92
N LYS A 555 -13.36 13.96 19.21
CA LYS A 555 -14.38 14.23 18.19
C LYS A 555 -14.14 15.62 17.59
N THR A 556 -13.95 15.67 16.27
CA THR A 556 -13.89 16.93 15.54
C THR A 556 -15.27 17.61 15.56
N THR A 557 -15.33 18.87 16.00
CA THR A 557 -16.58 19.65 16.07
C THR A 557 -16.49 20.92 15.22
N LYS A 558 -17.63 21.43 14.76
CA LYS A 558 -17.74 22.77 14.19
C LYS A 558 -18.17 23.73 15.29
N SER A 559 -17.43 24.82 15.49
CA SER A 559 -17.82 25.90 16.40
C SER A 559 -19.06 26.62 15.88
N ALA A 560 -19.70 27.43 16.73
CA ALA A 560 -20.80 28.33 16.34
C ALA A 560 -20.41 29.31 15.22
N SER A 561 -19.12 29.63 15.09
CA SER A 561 -18.56 30.45 14.01
C SER A 561 -18.27 29.68 12.72
N GLY A 562 -18.64 28.40 12.63
CA GLY A 562 -18.44 27.54 11.46
C GLY A 562 -17.02 27.00 11.31
N LYS A 563 -16.13 27.21 12.30
CA LYS A 563 -14.73 26.80 12.27
C LYS A 563 -14.56 25.41 12.87
N ILE A 564 -13.74 24.57 12.26
CA ILE A 564 -13.48 23.22 12.76
C ILE A 564 -12.47 23.24 13.92
N GLN A 565 -12.82 22.58 15.01
CA GLN A 565 -11.99 22.33 16.19
C GLN A 565 -11.63 20.84 16.24
N SER A 566 -10.34 20.55 16.36
CA SER A 566 -9.84 19.17 16.44
C SER A 566 -8.53 19.13 17.19
N VAL A 567 -8.33 18.09 18.01
CA VAL A 567 -7.08 17.87 18.75
C VAL A 567 -5.91 17.47 17.85
N TYR A 568 -6.21 17.05 16.62
CA TYR A 568 -5.22 16.57 15.65
C TYR A 568 -4.62 17.68 14.77
N GLN A 569 -5.02 18.94 14.99
CA GLN A 569 -4.51 20.10 14.29
C GLN A 569 -4.16 21.23 15.26
N HIS A 570 -3.33 22.14 14.77
CA HIS A 570 -3.07 23.41 15.45
C HIS A 570 -4.36 24.25 15.44
N GLU A 571 -4.69 24.90 16.55
CA GLU A 571 -5.76 25.88 16.61
C GLU A 571 -5.39 27.06 15.72
N SER A 572 -6.27 27.43 14.77
CA SER A 572 -6.03 28.65 13.99
C SER A 572 -6.29 29.89 14.85
N THR A 573 -5.35 30.23 15.71
CA THR A 573 -5.38 31.51 16.40
C THR A 573 -5.20 32.58 15.32
N LYS A 574 -6.22 33.46 15.17
CA LYS A 574 -6.00 34.83 14.68
C LYS A 574 -5.04 35.47 15.69
N GLY A 575 -3.75 35.25 15.52
CA GLY A 575 -2.75 35.45 16.56
C GLY A 575 -1.52 34.53 16.50
N THR A 576 -1.49 33.52 15.61
CA THR A 576 -0.22 32.90 15.19
C THR A 576 0.75 34.01 14.76
N PRO A 577 2.05 33.92 15.09
CA PRO A 577 2.99 35.02 14.89
C PRO A 577 3.17 35.33 13.40
N SER A 578 2.31 36.21 12.87
CA SER A 578 2.46 36.90 11.58
C SER A 578 3.55 37.99 11.65
N GLY A 579 4.20 38.13 12.80
CA GLY A 579 5.43 38.89 12.96
C GLY A 579 6.65 37.99 12.74
N THR A 580 7.69 38.56 12.16
CA THR A 580 9.07 38.06 12.10
C THR A 580 9.40 37.04 13.21
N VAL A 581 9.35 35.74 12.91
CA VAL A 581 9.92 34.71 13.81
C VAL A 581 11.43 34.94 13.85
N THR A 582 11.89 35.66 14.87
CA THR A 582 13.30 35.80 15.20
C THR A 582 13.68 34.62 16.09
N LEU A 583 14.64 33.81 15.65
CA LEU A 583 15.11 32.61 16.33
C LEU A 583 15.68 32.98 17.71
N LEU A 584 14.93 32.77 18.78
CA LEU A 584 15.48 32.79 20.13
C LEU A 584 16.04 31.40 20.41
N TRP A 585 17.36 31.33 20.50
CA TRP A 585 18.09 30.08 20.37
C TRP A 585 18.26 29.39 21.74
N SER A 586 18.07 28.07 21.77
CA SER A 586 18.19 27.21 22.94
C SER A 586 19.62 27.07 23.51
N SER A 587 20.59 27.83 23.00
CA SER A 587 21.94 27.95 23.60
C SER A 587 21.83 28.28 25.07
N ARG A 588 20.85 29.10 25.48
CA ARG A 588 20.62 29.40 26.90
C ARG A 588 20.36 28.16 27.73
N ILE A 589 19.62 27.16 27.25
CA ILE A 589 19.36 25.93 28.04
C ILE A 589 20.63 25.10 28.21
N VAL A 590 21.42 24.95 27.13
CA VAL A 590 22.72 24.23 27.18
C VAL A 590 23.69 24.94 28.10
N VAL A 591 23.81 26.25 27.94
CA VAL A 591 24.70 27.10 28.74
C VAL A 591 24.26 27.10 30.21
N LEU A 592 22.97 27.31 30.52
CA LEU A 592 22.47 27.34 31.90
C LEU A 592 22.64 26.01 32.66
N THR A 593 22.55 24.88 31.98
CA THR A 593 22.69 23.54 32.60
C THR A 593 24.14 23.14 32.80
N ILE A 594 25.02 23.46 31.83
CA ILE A 594 26.46 23.31 32.01
C ILE A 594 26.95 24.29 33.09
N GLU A 595 26.46 25.52 33.12
CA GLU A 595 26.77 26.53 34.14
C GLU A 595 26.29 26.12 35.53
N SER A 596 25.13 25.46 35.66
CA SER A 596 24.66 24.95 36.96
C SER A 596 25.49 23.77 37.45
N MET A 597 25.88 22.84 36.57
CA MET A 597 26.81 21.75 36.89
C MET A 597 28.19 22.31 37.27
N LEU A 598 28.69 23.29 36.52
CA LEU A 598 29.92 24.02 36.83
C LEU A 598 29.84 24.68 38.21
N ALA A 599 28.77 25.42 38.50
CA ALA A 599 28.59 26.08 39.79
C ALA A 599 28.59 25.08 40.95
N ALA A 600 27.96 23.91 40.78
CA ALA A 600 27.98 22.82 41.75
C ALA A 600 29.42 22.27 41.95
N MET A 601 30.14 22.00 40.87
CA MET A 601 31.52 21.50 40.92
C MET A 601 32.48 22.52 41.55
N VAL A 602 32.36 23.81 41.21
CA VAL A 602 33.15 24.90 41.81
C VAL A 602 32.86 25.03 43.31
N ALA A 603 31.60 24.85 43.72
CA ALA A 603 31.22 24.83 45.14
C ALA A 603 31.81 23.62 45.89
N GLU A 604 31.80 22.43 45.27
CA GLU A 604 32.44 21.22 45.79
C GLU A 604 33.96 21.41 45.95
N GLU A 605 34.63 21.98 44.95
CA GLU A 605 36.07 22.30 45.00
C GLU A 605 36.39 23.28 46.14
N ARG A 606 35.61 24.37 46.26
CA ARG A 606 35.78 25.35 47.35
C ARG A 606 35.55 24.77 48.75
N ALA A 607 34.59 23.86 48.89
CA ALA A 607 34.31 23.16 50.15
C ALA A 607 35.42 22.19 50.56
N LYS A 608 36.15 21.62 49.59
CA LYS A 608 37.35 20.80 49.84
C LYS A 608 38.54 21.67 50.24
N SER A 609 38.78 22.79 49.56
CA SER A 609 39.88 23.73 49.88
C SER A 609 39.73 24.40 51.26
N THR A 610 38.52 24.56 51.79
CA THR A 610 38.31 25.14 53.13
C THR A 610 38.68 24.19 54.28
N ARG A 611 38.90 22.90 54.01
CA ARG A 611 39.37 21.93 55.01
C ARG A 611 40.90 21.92 55.18
N GLU A 612 41.65 22.51 54.25
CA GLU A 612 43.11 22.63 54.29
C GLU A 612 43.48 24.10 54.54
N ALA A 613 43.74 24.45 55.80
CA ALA A 613 44.03 25.83 56.18
C ALA A 613 45.41 26.29 55.67
N GLY A 614 45.45 27.20 54.70
CA GLY A 614 46.63 28.06 54.46
C GLY A 614 47.04 28.33 53.00
N SER A 615 46.46 27.70 51.99
CA SER A 615 46.84 27.96 50.58
C SER A 615 45.93 29.00 49.90
N GLU A 616 46.51 29.87 49.07
CA GLU A 616 45.78 30.74 48.13
C GLU A 616 44.72 29.95 47.33
N PRO A 617 43.62 30.57 46.88
CA PRO A 617 42.58 29.85 46.14
C PRO A 617 43.17 29.27 44.85
N THR A 618 43.42 27.97 44.88
CA THR A 618 43.76 27.17 43.70
C THR A 618 42.68 27.39 42.66
N MET A 619 43.09 27.69 41.43
CA MET A 619 42.19 27.88 40.30
C MET A 619 41.25 26.69 40.17
N SER A 620 39.94 26.95 40.03
CA SER A 620 38.95 25.88 39.85
C SER A 620 39.23 25.09 38.57
N VAL A 621 39.39 23.77 38.73
CA VAL A 621 39.65 22.83 37.64
C VAL A 621 38.41 22.72 36.75
N ALA A 622 37.23 22.63 37.35
CA ALA A 622 35.95 22.65 36.63
C ALA A 622 35.80 23.91 35.76
N GLN A 623 36.15 25.09 36.27
CA GLN A 623 36.10 26.35 35.50
C GLN A 623 37.06 26.33 34.32
N TRP A 624 38.27 25.84 34.51
CA TRP A 624 39.24 25.76 33.42
C TRP A 624 38.79 24.80 32.30
N ILE A 625 38.28 23.62 32.65
CA ILE A 625 37.72 22.66 31.67
C ILE A 625 36.55 23.29 30.92
N HIS A 626 35.64 23.94 31.65
CA HIS A 626 34.51 24.66 31.05
C HIS A 626 34.95 25.74 30.06
N ASP A 627 35.97 26.54 30.41
CA ASP A 627 36.50 27.57 29.51
C ASP A 627 37.07 26.94 28.23
N GLY A 628 37.75 25.79 28.35
CA GLY A 628 38.22 25.00 27.20
C GLY A 628 37.08 24.48 26.32
N MET A 629 36.02 23.94 26.93
CA MET A 629 34.82 23.49 26.21
C MET A 629 34.11 24.66 25.50
N SER A 630 34.06 25.84 26.14
CA SER A 630 33.50 27.06 25.55
C SER A 630 34.28 27.52 24.32
N ILE A 631 35.62 27.45 24.38
CA ILE A 631 36.48 27.71 23.22
C ILE A 631 36.19 26.71 22.10
N GLU A 632 36.17 25.40 22.39
CA GLU A 632 35.85 24.39 21.38
C GLU A 632 34.50 24.64 20.70
N ARG A 633 33.49 25.07 21.47
CA ARG A 633 32.17 25.43 20.97
C ARG A 633 32.22 26.62 20.00
N GLN A 634 32.98 27.66 20.33
CA GLN A 634 33.22 28.79 19.44
C GLN A 634 33.98 28.37 18.16
N GLN A 635 34.99 27.49 18.27
CA GLN A 635 35.75 26.98 17.12
C GLN A 635 34.84 26.25 16.13
N VAL A 636 33.97 25.35 16.62
CA VAL A 636 33.01 24.61 15.77
C VAL A 636 32.03 25.56 15.09
N LEU A 637 31.62 26.65 15.75
CA LEU A 637 30.74 27.66 15.15
C LEU A 637 31.44 28.40 14.01
N VAL A 638 32.71 28.81 14.20
CA VAL A 638 33.51 29.45 13.16
C VAL A 638 33.68 28.52 11.95
N ILE A 639 33.98 27.24 12.17
CA ILE A 639 34.07 26.24 11.09
C ILE A 639 32.74 26.12 10.34
N ALA A 640 31.61 26.06 11.04
CA ALA A 640 30.29 25.99 10.41
C ALA A 640 29.99 27.23 9.56
N LEU A 641 30.32 28.42 10.06
CA LEU A 641 30.15 29.69 9.33
C LEU A 641 31.10 29.79 8.12
N LEU A 642 32.35 29.32 8.23
CA LEU A 642 33.30 29.27 7.13
C LEU A 642 32.79 28.38 6.00
N ASN A 643 32.28 27.19 6.33
CA ASN A 643 31.68 26.29 5.34
C ASN A 643 30.47 26.94 4.65
N SER A 644 29.58 27.58 5.42
CA SER A 644 28.44 28.32 4.84
C SER A 644 28.87 29.48 3.97
N HIS A 645 29.93 30.21 4.34
CA HIS A 645 30.46 31.32 3.53
C HIS A 645 31.11 30.83 2.23
N ARG A 646 31.75 29.64 2.24
CA ARG A 646 32.28 29.01 1.02
C ARG A 646 31.19 28.69 0.02
N GLU A 647 30.06 28.17 0.49
CA GLU A 647 28.90 27.87 -0.35
C GLU A 647 28.15 29.15 -0.80
N HIS A 648 28.05 30.13 0.11
CA HIS A 648 27.30 31.36 -0.10
C HIS A 648 28.10 32.57 0.43
N PRO A 649 28.97 33.17 -0.42
CA PRO A 649 29.83 34.27 0.00
C PRO A 649 29.02 35.51 0.37
N LEU A 650 29.01 35.84 1.67
CA LEU A 650 28.35 37.00 2.24
C LEU A 650 29.34 37.78 3.11
N GLU A 651 29.53 39.06 2.80
CA GLU A 651 30.46 39.97 3.50
C GLU A 651 30.16 40.07 5.01
N GLU A 652 28.87 40.04 5.37
CA GLU A 652 28.42 40.09 6.76
C GLU A 652 28.70 38.78 7.54
N THR A 653 28.65 37.62 6.87
CA THR A 653 29.08 36.34 7.45
C THR A 653 30.58 36.36 7.73
N TRP A 654 31.37 36.93 6.79
CA TRP A 654 32.81 37.10 6.97
C TRP A 654 33.16 38.06 8.13
N ALA A 655 32.44 39.18 8.25
CA ALA A 655 32.61 40.09 9.39
C ALA A 655 32.32 39.42 10.74
N THR A 656 31.35 38.50 10.78
CA THR A 656 31.06 37.70 11.98
C THR A 656 32.18 36.70 12.28
N ILE A 657 32.69 36.01 11.27
CA ILE A 657 33.85 35.10 11.38
C ILE A 657 35.05 35.85 11.96
N SER A 658 35.40 37.03 11.43
CA SER A 658 36.54 37.81 11.91
C SER A 658 36.39 38.20 13.39
N LYS A 659 35.22 38.70 13.79
CA LYS A 659 34.95 39.03 15.21
C LYS A 659 35.07 37.82 16.14
N LEU A 660 34.57 36.66 15.70
CA LEU A 660 34.67 35.43 16.48
C LEU A 660 36.13 34.95 16.58
N ARG A 661 36.93 35.09 15.53
CA ARG A 661 38.38 34.79 15.56
C ARG A 661 39.14 35.71 16.52
N ASP A 662 38.82 37.00 16.54
CA ASP A 662 39.42 37.95 17.50
C ASP A 662 39.09 37.56 18.95
N SER A 663 37.83 37.20 19.23
CA SER A 663 37.40 36.71 20.55
C SER A 663 38.11 35.40 20.92
N LEU A 664 38.15 34.44 19.99
CA LEU A 664 38.84 33.16 20.17
C LEU A 664 40.31 33.35 20.52
N ASN A 665 41.02 34.28 19.86
CA ASN A 665 42.42 34.56 20.17
C ASN A 665 42.62 35.09 21.60
N VAL A 666 41.71 35.95 22.08
CA VAL A 666 41.73 36.46 23.46
C VAL A 666 41.47 35.34 24.46
N ASP A 667 40.46 34.50 24.20
CA ASP A 667 40.07 33.40 25.08
C ASP A 667 41.13 32.29 25.10
N LEU A 668 41.70 31.94 23.94
CA LEU A 668 42.83 31.02 23.80
C LEU A 668 44.04 31.49 24.60
N LYS A 669 44.42 32.78 24.51
CA LYS A 669 45.55 33.31 25.27
C LYS A 669 45.36 33.12 26.79
N LYS A 670 44.18 33.48 27.31
CA LYS A 670 43.83 33.29 28.73
C LYS A 670 43.82 31.82 29.13
N PHE A 671 43.26 30.96 28.27
CA PHE A 671 43.23 29.52 28.49
C PHE A 671 44.63 28.92 28.54
N ARG A 672 45.54 29.35 27.66
CA ARG A 672 46.94 28.91 27.61
C ARG A 672 47.73 29.35 28.83
N GLU A 673 47.55 30.59 29.30
CA GLU A 673 48.17 31.09 30.53
C GLU A 673 47.83 30.18 31.72
N ARG A 674 46.55 29.80 31.86
CA ARG A 674 46.09 28.87 32.90
C ARG A 674 46.55 27.43 32.66
N GLN A 675 46.59 27.00 31.40
CA GLN A 675 47.04 25.67 31.03
C GLN A 675 48.52 25.42 31.35
N ARG A 676 49.38 26.44 31.32
CA ARG A 676 50.78 26.31 31.77
C ARG A 676 50.90 25.96 33.24
N VAL A 677 49.95 26.41 34.06
CA VAL A 677 49.91 26.10 35.50
C VAL A 677 49.49 24.65 35.72
N ILE A 678 48.49 24.18 34.95
CA ILE A 678 47.96 22.81 35.05
C ILE A 678 48.89 21.76 34.42
N TYR A 679 49.50 22.07 33.27
CA TYR A 679 50.42 21.19 32.55
C TYR A 679 51.74 21.90 32.25
N PRO A 680 52.64 22.03 33.24
CA PRO A 680 53.89 22.79 33.11
C PRO A 680 54.83 22.25 32.02
N HIS A 681 54.77 20.95 31.76
CA HIS A 681 55.63 20.26 30.79
C HIS A 681 55.10 20.29 29.35
N LEU A 682 53.92 20.87 29.12
CA LEU A 682 53.31 20.92 27.79
C LEU A 682 53.88 22.08 26.96
N LYS A 683 54.48 21.78 25.81
CA LYS A 683 55.00 22.80 24.88
C LYS A 683 53.85 23.48 24.11
N LEU A 684 53.23 24.47 24.74
CA LEU A 684 52.04 25.14 24.21
C LEU A 684 52.28 25.97 22.94
N SER A 685 53.44 26.59 22.79
CA SER A 685 53.73 27.49 21.65
C SER A 685 53.78 26.78 20.28
N ALA A 686 53.91 25.44 20.26
CA ALA A 686 53.88 24.66 19.04
C ALA A 686 52.46 24.25 18.60
N LEU A 687 51.44 24.56 19.42
CA LEU A 687 50.05 24.16 19.20
C LEU A 687 49.18 25.29 18.64
N ASP A 688 49.63 26.53 18.76
CA ASP A 688 48.91 27.71 18.31
C ASP A 688 49.31 28.00 16.84
N ILE A 689 48.33 27.96 15.96
CA ILE A 689 48.46 28.21 14.51
C ILE A 689 47.68 29.47 14.13
N ASP A 690 47.94 30.05 12.95
CA ASP A 690 47.32 31.30 12.49
C ASP A 690 45.78 31.23 12.35
N GLU A 691 45.20 30.03 12.43
CA GLU A 691 43.77 29.75 12.36
C GLU A 691 43.24 29.32 13.75
N PRO A 692 42.71 30.23 14.59
CA PRO A 692 42.33 29.93 15.97
C PRO A 692 41.22 28.87 16.09
N GLU A 693 40.39 28.70 15.06
CA GLU A 693 39.38 27.64 14.97
C GLU A 693 39.94 26.22 14.78
N LEU A 694 41.21 26.09 14.36
CA LEU A 694 41.89 24.81 14.19
C LEU A 694 42.89 24.50 15.32
N THR A 695 43.21 25.50 16.16
CA THR A 695 44.10 25.37 17.30
C THR A 695 43.60 24.32 18.31
N ALA A 696 44.47 23.38 18.70
CA ALA A 696 44.08 22.29 19.57
C ALA A 696 43.86 22.72 21.03
N ILE A 697 42.69 22.40 21.60
CA ILE A 697 42.40 22.58 23.03
C ILE A 697 42.79 21.30 23.76
N GLN A 698 43.91 21.36 24.50
CA GLN A 698 44.52 20.20 25.17
C GLN A 698 43.81 19.89 26.51
N LEU A 699 42.50 19.60 26.43
CA LEU A 699 41.72 19.00 27.52
C LEU A 699 42.12 17.52 27.69
N PRO A 700 41.83 16.91 28.86
CA PRO A 700 42.09 15.47 29.09
C PRO A 700 41.62 14.57 27.94
N SER A 701 40.42 14.78 27.40
CA SER A 701 39.87 14.00 26.29
C SER A 701 40.73 14.06 25.01
N TYR A 702 41.28 15.23 24.68
CA TYR A 702 42.14 15.44 23.52
C TYR A 702 43.51 14.77 23.70
N ARG A 703 44.09 14.88 24.90
CA ARG A 703 45.38 14.23 25.24
C ARG A 703 45.28 12.71 25.20
N MET A 704 44.20 12.15 25.75
CA MET A 704 43.93 10.72 25.70
C MET A 704 43.72 10.21 24.27
N LYS A 705 43.04 10.99 23.41
CA LYS A 705 42.92 10.68 21.98
C LYS A 705 44.27 10.54 21.27
N LEU A 706 45.27 11.32 21.68
CA LEU A 706 46.63 11.29 21.12
C LEU A 706 47.54 10.24 21.79
N GLY A 707 47.03 9.43 22.72
CA GLY A 707 47.83 8.47 23.47
C GLY A 707 48.83 9.12 24.44
N GLN A 708 48.62 10.39 24.79
CA GLN A 708 49.53 11.17 25.66
C GLN A 708 49.26 10.95 27.16
N CYS A 709 48.22 10.18 27.51
CA CYS A 709 47.84 9.71 28.85
C CYS A 709 47.22 8.30 28.69
N THR A 710 47.66 7.28 29.46
CA THR A 710 47.17 5.89 29.38
C THR A 710 46.12 5.59 30.46
N THR A 711 45.17 4.72 30.15
CA THR A 711 44.06 4.32 31.05
C THR A 711 44.43 3.24 32.07
N GLY A 712 45.70 2.79 32.14
CA GLY A 712 45.97 1.43 32.63
C GLY A 712 47.30 1.14 33.29
N GLU A 713 48.13 2.10 33.70
CA GLU A 713 49.30 1.78 34.53
C GLU A 713 49.48 2.80 35.67
N ALA A 714 49.87 2.26 36.83
CA ALA A 714 49.86 2.88 38.13
C ALA A 714 50.93 3.98 38.30
N ASP A 715 50.69 5.14 37.68
CA ASP A 715 51.28 6.41 38.13
C ASP A 715 50.18 7.26 38.78
N SER A 716 50.21 7.24 40.11
CA SER A 716 49.34 7.94 41.03
C SER A 716 49.58 9.46 41.02
N ASN A 717 49.20 10.14 39.94
CA ASN A 717 48.88 11.56 40.02
C ASN A 717 47.36 11.73 40.16
N ASP A 718 46.90 11.83 41.40
CA ASP A 718 45.51 12.14 41.80
C ASP A 718 44.91 13.30 40.97
N HIS A 719 45.76 14.26 40.59
CA HIS A 719 45.43 15.43 39.77
C HIS A 719 44.91 15.12 38.35
N ASP A 720 45.50 14.17 37.61
CA ASP A 720 45.06 13.84 36.25
C ASP A 720 43.75 13.03 36.25
N SER A 721 43.55 12.22 37.29
CA SER A 721 42.27 11.52 37.51
C SER A 721 41.14 12.49 37.85
N GLN A 722 41.42 13.53 38.66
CA GLN A 722 40.45 14.59 38.98
C GLN A 722 40.07 15.43 37.75
N LEU A 723 41.05 15.79 36.92
CA LEU A 723 40.82 16.49 35.64
C LEU A 723 39.93 15.67 34.70
N ARG A 724 40.21 14.36 34.58
CA ARG A 724 39.43 13.43 33.76
C ARG A 724 37.99 13.33 34.24
N GLU A 725 37.77 13.13 35.54
CA GLU A 725 36.43 13.02 36.12
C GLU A 725 35.62 14.32 35.98
N ALA A 726 36.29 15.46 36.17
CA ALA A 726 35.66 16.76 35.97
C ALA A 726 35.24 16.98 34.50
N GLU A 727 36.05 16.57 33.52
CA GLU A 727 35.63 16.63 32.11
C GLU A 727 34.47 15.66 31.81
N ILE A 728 34.48 14.44 32.36
CA ILE A 728 33.37 13.48 32.18
C ILE A 728 32.05 14.09 32.65
N ARG A 729 32.00 14.67 33.87
CA ARG A 729 30.77 15.29 34.42
C ARG A 729 30.24 16.41 33.53
N LEU A 730 31.13 17.31 33.08
CA LEU A 730 30.74 18.42 32.20
C LEU A 730 30.32 17.95 30.80
N ARG A 731 30.98 16.93 30.22
CA ARG A 731 30.61 16.36 28.91
C ARG A 731 29.30 15.57 28.95
N CYS A 732 29.02 14.86 30.04
CA CYS A 732 27.71 14.25 30.25
C CYS A 732 26.60 15.32 30.32
N SER A 733 26.86 16.44 31.00
CA SER A 733 25.94 17.59 30.99
C SER A 733 25.79 18.20 29.59
N GLU A 734 26.88 18.39 28.86
CA GLU A 734 26.87 18.90 27.48
C GLU A 734 26.10 17.98 26.52
N ALA A 735 26.28 16.66 26.62
CA ALA A 735 25.56 15.70 25.80
C ALA A 735 24.05 15.68 26.11
N ASN A 736 23.67 15.65 27.40
CA ASN A 736 22.27 15.68 27.84
C ASN A 736 21.54 16.94 27.33
N SER A 737 22.17 18.10 27.48
CA SER A 737 21.59 19.36 27.03
C SER A 737 21.69 19.56 25.52
N GLY A 738 22.71 18.98 24.87
CA GLY A 738 22.87 18.96 23.42
C GLY A 738 21.70 18.29 22.72
N ILE A 739 21.18 17.18 23.25
CA ILE A 739 19.96 16.54 22.71
C ILE A 739 18.76 17.50 22.78
N LEU A 740 18.58 18.21 23.89
CA LEU A 740 17.50 19.20 24.04
C LEU A 740 17.66 20.37 23.06
N ALA A 741 18.90 20.82 22.81
CA ALA A 741 19.18 21.87 21.84
C ALA A 741 18.91 21.43 20.40
N VAL A 742 19.30 20.21 20.04
CA VAL A 742 18.99 19.61 18.73
C VAL A 742 17.47 19.52 18.50
N ARG A 743 16.71 19.08 19.52
CA ARG A 743 15.23 19.04 19.48
C ARG A 743 14.65 20.44 19.31
N ALA A 744 15.12 21.42 20.08
CA ALA A 744 14.66 22.80 20.02
C ALA A 744 14.96 23.46 18.66
N ALA A 745 16.18 23.27 18.13
CA ALA A 745 16.57 23.75 16.80
C ALA A 745 15.70 23.14 15.70
N SER A 746 15.37 21.85 15.81
CA SER A 746 14.49 21.15 14.87
C SER A 746 13.05 21.69 14.91
N LEU A 747 12.51 21.99 16.09
CA LEU A 747 11.19 22.62 16.26
C LEU A 747 11.15 24.07 15.76
N ALA A 748 12.21 24.83 16.02
CA ALA A 748 12.33 26.19 15.50
C ALA A 748 12.37 26.20 13.97
N LEU A 749 13.09 25.25 13.36
CA LEU A 749 13.12 25.09 11.91
C LEU A 749 11.73 24.74 11.36
N SER A 750 10.96 23.87 12.04
CA SER A 750 9.56 23.58 11.70
C SER A 750 8.68 24.83 11.75
N ALA A 751 8.82 25.66 12.78
CA ALA A 751 8.08 26.92 12.90
C ALA A 751 8.43 27.91 11.76
N VAL A 752 9.71 27.98 11.36
CA VAL A 752 10.16 28.81 10.23
C VAL A 752 9.57 28.32 8.90
N LYS A 753 9.49 27.00 8.68
CA LYS A 753 8.84 26.42 7.50
C LYS A 753 7.35 26.76 7.45
N LYS A 754 6.62 26.61 8.58
CA LYS A 754 5.21 27.01 8.69
C LYS A 754 5.00 28.48 8.32
N ALA A 755 5.83 29.37 8.88
CA ALA A 755 5.74 30.80 8.59
C ALA A 755 6.03 31.09 7.11
N ARG A 756 6.97 30.38 6.48
CA ARG A 756 7.27 30.50 5.04
C ARG A 756 6.03 30.28 4.18
N GLU A 757 5.27 29.22 4.44
CA GLU A 757 4.09 28.85 3.66
C GLU A 757 2.94 29.84 3.81
N LEU A 758 2.75 30.39 5.01
CA LEU A 758 1.60 31.23 5.33
C LEU A 758 1.83 32.72 5.02
N ASP A 759 3.03 33.25 5.31
CA ASP A 759 3.23 34.70 5.46
C ASP A 759 4.04 35.35 4.34
N TYR A 760 4.80 34.59 3.54
CA TYR A 760 5.72 35.18 2.56
C TYR A 760 5.15 35.09 1.14
N ARG A 761 4.82 36.26 0.58
CA ARG A 761 4.46 36.42 -0.84
C ARG A 761 5.46 37.35 -1.55
N GLY A 762 5.72 37.06 -2.82
CA GLY A 762 6.64 37.84 -3.67
C GLY A 762 8.13 37.52 -3.45
N GLN A 763 8.98 37.93 -4.40
CA GLN A 763 10.39 37.54 -4.48
C GLN A 763 11.19 37.92 -3.23
N ALA A 764 11.06 39.15 -2.74
CA ALA A 764 11.79 39.62 -1.56
C ALA A 764 11.37 38.89 -0.26
N GLY A 765 10.11 38.50 -0.15
CA GLY A 765 9.61 37.66 0.94
C GLY A 765 10.22 36.27 0.89
N ILE A 766 10.21 35.65 -0.30
CA ILE A 766 10.78 34.32 -0.53
C ILE A 766 12.28 34.30 -0.20
N THR A 767 13.07 35.25 -0.69
CA THR A 767 14.51 35.33 -0.40
C THR A 767 14.80 35.45 1.10
N ARG A 768 14.08 36.33 1.82
CA ARG A 768 14.25 36.46 3.28
C ARG A 768 13.90 35.17 4.04
N SER A 769 12.85 34.47 3.62
CA SER A 769 12.48 33.19 4.22
C SER A 769 13.52 32.09 3.96
N GLN A 770 14.14 32.09 2.76
CA GLN A 770 15.19 31.14 2.39
C GLN A 770 16.44 31.33 3.26
N CYS A 771 16.90 32.57 3.47
CA CYS A 771 18.02 32.86 4.37
C CYS A 771 17.74 32.37 5.81
N ARG A 772 16.50 32.49 6.29
CA ARG A 772 16.12 32.01 7.63
C ARG A 772 16.14 30.49 7.75
N LEU A 773 15.72 29.79 6.70
CA LEU A 773 15.81 28.32 6.65
C LEU A 773 17.26 27.86 6.66
N GLN A 774 18.11 28.45 5.80
CA GLN A 774 19.55 28.15 5.77
C GLN A 774 20.21 28.38 7.13
N LYS A 775 19.89 29.51 7.78
CA LYS A 775 20.36 29.80 9.14
C LYS A 775 19.89 28.74 10.15
N GLY A 776 18.62 28.34 10.09
CA GLY A 776 18.07 27.30 10.96
C GLY A 776 18.72 25.92 10.74
N GLU A 777 19.00 25.56 9.48
CA GLU A 777 19.66 24.31 9.12
C GLU A 777 21.13 24.27 9.58
N LEU A 778 21.88 25.35 9.37
CA LEU A 778 23.25 25.51 9.86
C LEU A 778 23.31 25.34 11.38
N LEU A 779 22.41 26.01 12.08
CA LEU A 779 22.34 25.97 13.54
C LEU A 779 22.00 24.58 14.07
N LYS A 780 21.08 23.89 13.41
CA LYS A 780 20.76 22.49 13.72
C LYS A 780 21.97 21.57 13.48
N ALA A 781 22.68 21.73 12.36
CA ALA A 781 23.87 20.94 12.05
C ALA A 781 25.01 21.19 13.05
N TYR A 782 25.16 22.44 13.48
CA TYR A 782 26.10 22.84 14.51
C TYR A 782 25.81 22.15 15.86
N GLU A 783 24.55 22.09 16.31
CA GLU A 783 24.20 21.38 17.56
C GLU A 783 24.44 19.87 17.47
N ILE A 784 24.12 19.25 16.32
CA ILE A 784 24.44 17.84 16.09
C ILE A 784 25.95 17.61 16.19
N THR A 785 26.75 18.53 15.65
CA THR A 785 28.23 18.46 15.71
C THR A 785 28.73 18.59 17.14
N MET A 786 28.20 19.52 17.92
CA MET A 786 28.56 19.71 19.33
C MET A 786 28.22 18.49 20.19
N TYR A 787 27.00 17.94 20.03
CA TYR A 787 26.61 16.71 20.71
C TYR A 787 27.56 15.54 20.38
N ASN A 788 27.86 15.32 19.09
CA ASN A 788 28.74 14.24 18.67
C ASN A 788 30.19 14.46 19.14
N LYS A 789 30.62 15.72 19.26
CA LYS A 789 31.93 16.07 19.85
C LYS A 789 31.97 15.72 21.33
N ALA A 790 30.95 16.08 22.11
CA ALA A 790 30.84 15.68 23.52
C ALA A 790 30.87 14.16 23.68
N ARG A 791 30.13 13.43 22.83
CA ARG A 791 30.16 11.96 22.76
C ARG A 791 31.57 11.42 22.47
N ALA A 792 32.26 11.99 21.48
CA ALA A 792 33.62 11.57 21.14
C ALA A 792 34.59 11.79 22.30
N SER A 793 34.46 12.91 23.01
CA SER A 793 35.24 13.19 24.22
C SER A 793 34.98 12.16 25.32
N LEU A 794 33.72 11.78 25.58
CA LEU A 794 33.36 10.73 26.55
C LEU A 794 33.97 9.35 26.19
N ILE A 795 34.04 9.01 24.90
CA ILE A 795 34.70 7.79 24.43
C ILE A 795 36.21 7.87 24.69
N HIS A 796 36.85 8.99 24.36
CA HIS A 796 38.29 9.18 24.59
C HIS A 796 38.66 9.18 26.07
N LEU A 797 37.77 9.70 26.93
CA LEU A 797 37.91 9.68 28.39
C LEU A 797 37.67 8.29 28.98
N GLY A 798 37.33 7.27 28.19
CA GLY A 798 37.04 5.91 28.67
C GLY A 798 35.76 5.80 29.49
N TYR A 799 34.85 6.77 29.40
CA TYR A 799 33.54 6.72 30.09
C TYR A 799 32.59 5.73 29.39
N MET A 800 32.69 5.61 28.06
CA MET A 800 31.86 4.70 27.27
C MET A 800 32.62 4.10 26.09
N ALA A 801 32.23 2.89 25.68
CA ALA A 801 32.76 2.25 24.49
C ALA A 801 32.28 2.95 23.20
N LYS A 802 33.05 2.84 22.11
CA LYS A 802 32.74 3.51 20.83
C LYS A 802 31.41 3.04 20.23
N ASP A 803 31.08 1.78 20.44
CA ASP A 803 29.89 1.06 20.00
C ASP A 803 28.71 1.15 20.98
N ALA A 804 28.90 1.77 22.15
CA ALA A 804 27.82 1.96 23.12
C ALA A 804 26.71 2.87 22.56
N VAL A 805 25.47 2.37 22.63
CA VAL A 805 24.24 3.03 22.13
C VAL A 805 23.27 3.44 23.23
N ASP A 806 23.43 2.94 24.46
CA ASP A 806 22.40 3.04 25.50
C ASP A 806 22.40 4.37 26.27
N HIS A 807 23.50 5.12 26.30
CA HIS A 807 23.63 6.36 27.07
C HIS A 807 23.68 7.61 26.17
N PHE A 808 24.53 7.60 25.14
CA PHE A 808 24.66 8.69 24.17
C PHE A 808 24.96 8.11 22.77
N PRO A 809 23.97 7.72 21.97
CA PRO A 809 24.23 7.21 20.63
C PRO A 809 24.63 8.34 19.68
N PRO A 810 25.36 8.05 18.59
CA PRO A 810 25.74 9.05 17.61
C PRO A 810 24.48 9.62 16.93
N LEU A 811 24.43 10.95 16.75
CA LEU A 811 23.30 11.62 16.09
C LEU A 811 23.68 12.03 14.66
N SER A 812 22.84 11.67 13.70
CA SER A 812 22.89 12.19 12.34
C SER A 812 21.73 13.15 12.06
N ALA A 813 21.77 13.86 10.93
CA ALA A 813 20.63 14.68 10.49
C ALA A 813 19.32 13.86 10.41
N ARG A 814 19.39 12.56 10.08
CA ARG A 814 18.22 11.67 10.02
C ARG A 814 17.61 11.43 11.40
N ASP A 815 18.43 11.33 12.45
CA ASP A 815 18.00 11.07 13.83
C ASP A 815 17.25 12.23 14.46
N THR A 816 17.31 13.41 13.85
CA THR A 816 16.67 14.63 14.34
C THR A 816 15.35 14.94 13.63
N ARG A 817 14.98 14.12 12.63
CA ARG A 817 13.73 14.28 11.87
C ARG A 817 12.55 14.16 12.82
N ARG A 818 11.61 15.08 12.73
CA ARG A 818 10.30 15.01 13.42
C ARG A 818 9.20 15.25 12.40
N LYS A 819 8.07 14.57 12.52
CA LYS A 819 6.86 14.89 11.76
C LYS A 819 6.44 16.33 12.05
N GLU A 820 6.29 17.11 11.00
CA GLU A 820 5.85 18.51 11.05
C GLU A 820 4.37 18.53 11.46
N THR A 821 4.05 18.96 12.68
CA THR A 821 2.67 18.88 13.23
C THR A 821 1.73 19.94 12.67
N HIS A 822 2.27 21.00 12.08
CA HIS A 822 1.51 22.02 11.37
C HIS A 822 1.08 21.58 9.97
N LEU A 823 1.77 20.60 9.39
CA LEU A 823 1.35 19.94 8.17
C LEU A 823 0.30 18.89 8.49
N HIS A 824 -0.57 18.64 7.53
CA HIS A 824 -1.46 17.51 7.60
C HIS A 824 -0.72 16.21 7.34
N ARG A 825 -1.33 15.10 7.76
CA ARG A 825 -0.79 13.77 7.52
C ARG A 825 -0.87 13.44 6.05
N VAL A 826 0.16 12.76 5.56
CA VAL A 826 0.26 12.26 4.19
C VAL A 826 0.30 10.74 4.16
N THR A 827 0.06 10.17 2.98
CA THR A 827 0.11 8.73 2.74
C THR A 827 1.47 8.15 3.18
N GLY A 828 1.44 7.09 3.97
CA GLY A 828 2.65 6.41 4.46
C GLY A 828 3.18 6.91 5.80
N ASP A 829 2.63 7.99 6.37
CA ASP A 829 3.07 8.54 7.66
C ASP A 829 3.03 7.54 8.82
N SER A 830 2.13 6.55 8.79
CA SER A 830 2.00 5.54 9.83
C SER A 830 3.20 4.58 9.91
N ARG A 831 4.04 4.52 8.87
CA ARG A 831 5.27 3.70 8.83
C ARG A 831 6.55 4.52 9.01
N LEU A 832 6.43 5.84 9.08
CA LEU A 832 7.55 6.73 9.30
C LEU A 832 7.55 7.15 10.77
N PHE A 833 8.62 6.88 11.51
CA PHE A 833 8.76 7.31 12.91
C PHE A 833 9.62 8.58 13.02
N ASP A 834 9.54 9.28 14.14
CA ASP A 834 10.49 10.36 14.40
C ASP A 834 11.90 9.78 14.55
N GLY A 835 12.90 10.61 14.36
CA GLY A 835 14.29 10.20 14.51
C GLY A 835 14.62 9.89 15.97
N THR A 836 15.64 9.07 16.18
CA THR A 836 16.02 8.58 17.51
C THR A 836 16.21 9.70 18.53
N ALA A 837 16.67 10.89 18.14
CA ALA A 837 16.84 12.05 19.03
C ALA A 837 15.58 12.37 19.85
N TRP A 838 14.39 12.02 19.37
CA TRP A 838 13.12 12.25 20.05
C TRP A 838 12.77 11.20 21.12
N TYR A 839 13.51 10.09 21.22
CA TYR A 839 13.26 8.96 22.12
C TYR A 839 14.42 8.62 23.09
N LEU A 840 15.59 9.28 22.94
CA LEU A 840 16.84 8.89 23.63
C LEU A 840 16.94 9.14 25.15
N GLN A 841 16.20 10.09 25.71
CA GLN A 841 16.44 10.54 27.10
C GLN A 841 15.99 9.56 28.19
N ASN A 842 15.33 8.46 27.81
CA ASN A 842 14.71 7.52 28.75
C ASN A 842 15.16 6.06 28.56
N GLY A 843 16.25 5.80 27.84
CA GLY A 843 16.74 4.43 27.60
C GLY A 843 15.85 3.58 26.68
N VAL A 844 14.87 4.17 25.99
CA VAL A 844 14.04 3.48 24.99
C VAL A 844 14.76 3.51 23.65
N THR A 845 15.59 2.50 23.41
CA THR A 845 16.17 2.28 22.08
C THR A 845 15.08 1.64 21.21
N ILE A 846 14.31 2.43 20.46
CA ILE A 846 13.58 1.90 19.30
C ILE A 846 14.67 1.39 18.36
N SER A 847 14.97 0.09 18.45
CA SER A 847 16.14 -0.52 17.86
C SER A 847 16.30 -0.08 16.39
N ARG A 848 17.53 0.27 16.00
CA ARG A 848 17.88 0.46 14.59
C ARG A 848 17.54 -0.77 13.74
N ALA A 849 17.33 -1.94 14.35
CA ALA A 849 16.91 -3.18 13.70
C ALA A 849 15.41 -3.27 13.37
N THR A 850 14.56 -2.37 13.90
CA THR A 850 13.10 -2.37 13.65
C THR A 850 12.63 -1.27 12.69
N ALA A 851 13.52 -0.39 12.23
CA ALA A 851 13.29 0.25 10.94
C ALA A 851 13.41 -0.86 9.88
N PRO A 852 12.39 -1.13 9.06
CA PRO A 852 12.43 -2.25 8.13
C PRO A 852 13.68 -2.15 7.24
N ALA A 853 14.61 -3.10 7.42
CA ALA A 853 15.62 -3.41 6.42
C ALA A 853 14.99 -3.89 5.09
N THR A 854 13.67 -4.13 5.09
CA THR A 854 12.86 -4.51 3.92
C THR A 854 12.44 -3.35 3.02
N LEU A 855 13.00 -2.14 3.20
CA LEU A 855 13.10 -1.16 2.10
C LEU A 855 14.45 -1.25 1.37
N SER A 856 15.10 -2.42 1.40
CA SER A 856 15.89 -2.81 0.25
C SER A 856 14.92 -3.17 -0.89
N PRO A 857 15.05 -2.58 -2.09
CA PRO A 857 14.44 -3.18 -3.26
C PRO A 857 14.90 -4.63 -3.30
N VAL A 858 13.99 -5.56 -3.62
CA VAL A 858 14.36 -6.92 -3.99
C VAL A 858 15.64 -6.82 -4.83
N LYS A 859 16.76 -7.38 -4.33
CA LYS A 859 18.00 -7.49 -5.09
C LYS A 859 17.66 -8.26 -6.37
N ARG A 860 17.34 -7.56 -7.45
CA ARG A 860 17.56 -8.07 -8.78
C ARG A 860 19.07 -8.04 -8.96
N ARG A 861 19.65 -9.19 -9.28
CA ARG A 861 21.03 -9.27 -9.78
C ARG A 861 21.18 -8.27 -10.93
N GLY A 862 22.24 -7.46 -10.88
CA GLY A 862 22.65 -6.54 -11.95
C GLY A 862 22.77 -5.11 -11.44
N ASP A 863 24.00 -4.69 -11.18
CA ASP A 863 24.38 -3.32 -10.87
C ASP A 863 24.20 -2.41 -12.11
N ASP A 864 23.57 -1.26 -11.93
CA ASP A 864 23.98 0.01 -12.54
C ASP A 864 23.23 1.17 -11.86
N GLU A 865 23.98 2.18 -11.42
CA GLU A 865 23.48 3.38 -10.74
C GLU A 865 22.53 4.17 -11.65
N SER A 866 21.22 3.99 -11.49
CA SER A 866 20.23 4.92 -12.00
C SER A 866 19.05 5.05 -11.02
N VAL A 867 18.65 6.30 -10.82
CA VAL A 867 17.55 6.77 -9.95
C VAL A 867 16.28 5.95 -10.16
N PRO A 868 15.56 5.49 -9.11
CA PRO A 868 14.33 4.75 -9.28
C PRO A 868 13.24 5.59 -9.98
N GLN A 869 12.87 5.20 -11.19
CA GLN A 869 11.63 5.64 -11.81
C GLN A 869 10.44 5.14 -10.99
N LEU A 870 9.69 6.08 -10.41
CA LEU A 870 8.33 5.87 -9.93
C LEU A 870 7.50 5.21 -11.04
N LEU A 871 6.98 4.01 -10.76
CA LEU A 871 6.02 3.32 -11.61
C LEU A 871 4.82 4.26 -11.86
N ALA A 872 4.62 4.55 -13.13
CA ALA A 872 3.64 5.48 -13.66
C ALA A 872 2.21 5.16 -13.18
N GLY A 873 1.70 5.98 -12.27
CA GLY A 873 0.28 6.29 -12.26
C GLY A 873 -0.07 6.99 -13.57
N THR A 874 -1.14 6.57 -14.24
CA THR A 874 -1.59 7.20 -15.49
C THR A 874 -2.12 8.61 -15.21
N GLN A 875 -1.21 9.58 -15.11
CA GLN A 875 -1.51 10.98 -15.36
C GLN A 875 -1.22 11.26 -16.83
N THR A 876 -2.28 11.60 -17.55
CA THR A 876 -2.22 12.15 -18.91
C THR A 876 -1.46 13.48 -18.83
N LEU A 877 -0.14 13.44 -19.03
CA LEU A 877 0.68 14.63 -19.21
C LEU A 877 0.29 15.27 -20.54
N LYS A 878 -0.40 16.42 -20.47
CA LYS A 878 -0.52 17.36 -21.59
C LYS A 878 0.90 17.81 -21.97
N ARG A 879 1.35 17.39 -23.16
CA ARG A 879 2.51 17.95 -23.84
C ARG A 879 2.27 19.45 -24.09
N SER A 880 2.96 20.32 -23.36
CA SER A 880 3.39 21.61 -23.89
C SER A 880 4.79 21.39 -24.47
N GLY A 881 4.88 21.35 -25.79
CA GLY A 881 6.16 21.28 -26.48
C GLY A 881 6.83 22.65 -26.47
N GLU A 882 8.08 22.70 -26.02
CA GLU A 882 9.02 23.74 -26.40
C GLU A 882 10.36 23.06 -26.68
N GLU A 883 10.66 22.88 -27.97
CA GLU A 883 12.00 22.59 -28.46
C GLU A 883 12.78 23.91 -28.62
N ASN A 884 13.99 23.89 -28.08
CA ASN A 884 15.18 24.65 -28.45
C ASN A 884 15.04 25.79 -29.47
N SER A 885 15.39 27.02 -29.04
CA SER A 885 16.35 27.81 -29.82
C SER A 885 17.18 28.74 -28.93
N LEU A 886 18.49 28.53 -28.99
CA LEU A 886 19.51 29.52 -28.69
C LEU A 886 19.30 30.71 -29.63
N ASN A 887 19.12 31.92 -29.08
CA ASN A 887 19.63 33.17 -29.65
C ASN A 887 19.25 34.37 -28.77
N MET A 888 20.27 35.02 -28.20
CA MET A 888 20.14 36.39 -27.68
C MET A 888 19.90 37.38 -28.82
N PRO A 889 19.04 38.41 -28.64
CA PRO A 889 19.12 39.64 -29.40
C PRO A 889 19.87 40.75 -28.62
N PRO A 890 20.55 41.68 -29.31
CA PRO A 890 21.43 42.66 -28.69
C PRO A 890 20.67 43.86 -28.12
N SER A 891 21.21 44.35 -26.99
CA SER A 891 20.90 45.63 -26.36
C SER A 891 20.99 46.80 -27.35
N LYS A 892 19.88 47.51 -27.56
CA LYS A 892 19.84 48.82 -28.23
C LYS A 892 19.78 49.93 -27.18
N ARG A 893 20.81 50.79 -27.21
CA ARG A 893 20.87 52.13 -26.59
C ARG A 893 19.71 53.03 -27.05
N ALA A 894 19.14 53.79 -26.12
CA ALA A 894 18.53 55.10 -26.36
C ALA A 894 18.72 56.00 -25.12
N LYS A 895 18.66 57.31 -25.33
CA LYS A 895 19.38 58.41 -24.64
C LYS A 895 18.41 59.31 -23.80
N PRO A 896 18.87 60.40 -23.16
CA PRO A 896 18.45 60.84 -21.83
C PRO A 896 17.50 62.07 -21.79
N GLY A 897 16.91 62.31 -20.62
CA GLY A 897 16.24 63.55 -20.22
C GLY A 897 15.20 63.23 -19.15
N GLY A 898 14.96 64.00 -18.09
CA GLY A 898 15.49 65.23 -17.53
C GLY A 898 15.02 65.26 -16.07
N GLY A 899 15.78 65.92 -15.19
CA GLY A 899 15.68 65.70 -13.74
C GLY A 899 14.46 66.32 -13.04
N GLN A 900 14.19 65.83 -11.84
CA GLN A 900 13.82 66.66 -10.70
C GLN A 900 14.41 66.08 -9.40
N ARG A 901 15.16 66.93 -8.70
CA ARG A 901 15.85 66.66 -7.43
C ARG A 901 14.81 66.55 -6.31
N GLY A 902 14.59 65.34 -5.81
CA GLY A 902 14.01 65.07 -4.50
C GLY A 902 15.11 64.65 -3.50
N LYS A 903 15.10 65.27 -2.32
CA LYS A 903 16.09 65.19 -1.24
C LYS A 903 16.67 63.79 -0.97
N LYS A 904 17.99 63.72 -0.81
CA LYS A 904 18.76 62.58 -0.26
C LYS A 904 18.08 62.07 1.03
N LYS A 905 17.45 60.90 0.97
CA LYS A 905 17.37 59.99 2.12
C LYS A 905 18.54 59.01 1.98
N ALA A 906 19.32 58.88 3.03
CA ALA A 906 20.41 57.93 3.12
C ALA A 906 19.95 56.55 2.65
N LYS A 907 20.70 55.93 1.73
CA LYS A 907 20.63 54.49 1.52
C LYS A 907 20.90 53.85 2.89
N LYS A 908 19.86 53.35 3.56
CA LYS A 908 20.06 52.28 4.54
C LYS A 908 20.62 51.12 3.74
N SER A 909 21.88 50.79 4.00
CA SER A 909 22.49 49.54 3.60
C SER A 909 21.69 48.41 4.26
N ASP A 910 20.98 47.63 3.45
CA ASP A 910 20.40 46.37 3.88
C ASP A 910 21.56 45.42 4.26
N GLY A 911 21.71 45.14 5.55
CA GLY A 911 22.77 44.28 6.11
C GLY A 911 22.70 44.19 7.62
N TRP A 912 21.50 43.90 8.17
CA TRP A 912 21.25 43.70 9.60
C TRP A 912 21.08 42.20 9.95
N ILE A 913 21.43 41.29 9.04
CA ILE A 913 20.99 39.88 9.05
C ILE A 913 21.83 38.98 9.96
N TRP A 914 23.06 39.38 10.29
CA TRP A 914 24.02 38.60 11.08
C TRP A 914 24.60 39.34 12.29
N LEU A 915 24.52 40.67 12.36
CA LEU A 915 25.21 41.45 13.39
C LEU A 915 24.53 41.56 14.76
N GLU A 916 23.23 41.25 14.91
CA GLU A 916 22.52 41.43 16.20
C GLU A 916 21.83 40.17 16.76
N GLY A 917 21.82 39.05 16.03
CA GLY A 917 20.95 37.91 16.35
C GLY A 917 21.54 36.78 17.19
N LEU A 918 22.85 36.79 17.50
CA LEU A 918 23.48 35.73 18.31
C LEU A 918 23.62 36.10 19.80
N THR A 919 23.48 37.38 20.18
CA THR A 919 23.71 37.83 21.56
C THR A 919 22.68 38.79 22.17
N ARG A 920 21.85 39.55 21.43
CA ARG A 920 20.75 40.37 22.03
C ARG A 920 19.66 40.67 20.99
N GLY A 921 18.50 40.00 21.09
CA GLY A 921 17.42 40.10 20.11
C GLY A 921 16.37 41.18 20.38
N GLN A 922 15.80 41.74 19.32
CA GLN A 922 14.40 42.19 19.34
C GLN A 922 13.47 40.96 19.23
N THR A 923 12.72 40.73 20.30
CA THR A 923 11.83 39.61 20.59
C THR A 923 10.51 39.64 19.80
N LEU A 924 10.11 38.49 19.26
CA LEU A 924 8.82 37.94 19.70
C LEU A 924 9.09 37.24 21.03
N GLY A 925 8.25 37.45 22.04
CA GLY A 925 8.45 36.91 23.38
C GLY A 925 8.70 35.40 23.32
N GLU A 926 9.65 34.92 24.13
CA GLU A 926 9.94 33.50 24.37
C GLU A 926 8.64 32.68 24.52
N ASP A 927 7.62 33.32 25.09
CA ASP A 927 6.23 32.85 25.24
C ASP A 927 5.59 32.30 23.95
N LYS A 928 5.80 32.93 22.78
CA LYS A 928 5.14 32.51 21.52
C LYS A 928 5.77 31.25 20.93
N LEU A 929 7.09 31.11 21.02
CA LEU A 929 7.78 29.88 20.60
C LEU A 929 7.49 28.74 21.59
N ALA A 930 7.44 29.05 22.90
CA ALA A 930 7.03 28.11 23.93
C ALA A 930 5.58 27.64 23.72
N GLN A 931 4.67 28.54 23.35
CA GLN A 931 3.29 28.20 23.00
C GLN A 931 3.20 27.29 21.77
N TYR A 932 3.91 27.61 20.69
CA TYR A 932 3.97 26.74 19.49
C TYR A 932 4.55 25.37 19.81
N LYS A 933 5.59 25.30 20.66
CA LYS A 933 6.17 24.04 21.11
C LYS A 933 5.15 23.20 21.86
N ARG A 934 4.49 23.76 22.89
CA ARG A 934 3.44 23.06 23.66
C ARG A 934 2.31 22.58 22.76
N GLU A 935 1.89 23.39 21.79
CA GLU A 935 0.86 23.02 20.84
C GLU A 935 1.32 21.90 19.89
N SER A 936 2.55 21.98 19.38
CA SER A 936 3.13 20.92 18.53
C SER A 936 3.26 19.60 19.29
N ASP A 937 3.74 19.63 20.53
CA ASP A 937 3.89 18.46 21.38
C ASP A 937 2.50 17.83 21.67
N ARG A 938 1.49 18.65 21.97
CA ARG A 938 0.08 18.21 22.11
C ARG A 938 -0.42 17.50 20.85
N VAL A 939 -0.30 18.14 19.68
CA VAL A 939 -0.78 17.57 18.40
C VAL A 939 -0.03 16.28 18.06
N GLN A 940 1.28 16.22 18.31
CA GLN A 940 2.07 15.00 18.11
C GLN A 940 1.57 13.86 18.99
N TRP A 941 1.30 14.13 20.28
CA TRP A 941 0.80 13.13 21.21
C TRP A 941 -0.55 12.55 20.75
N PHE A 942 -1.53 13.40 20.41
CA PHE A 942 -2.83 12.93 19.90
C PHE A 942 -2.71 12.16 18.58
N ARG A 943 -1.82 12.59 17.69
CA ARG A 943 -1.58 11.87 16.43
C ARG A 943 -0.93 10.50 16.68
N ALA A 944 0.04 10.40 17.59
CA ALA A 944 0.63 9.12 17.97
C ALA A 944 -0.39 8.19 18.64
N GLU A 945 -1.21 8.72 19.55
CA GLU A 945 -2.30 8.00 20.21
C GLU A 945 -3.28 7.41 19.18
N ALA A 946 -3.73 8.23 18.22
CA ALA A 946 -4.63 7.77 17.17
C ALA A 946 -4.02 6.63 16.33
N GLU A 947 -2.74 6.73 15.94
CA GLU A 947 -2.04 5.67 15.19
C GLU A 947 -1.97 4.36 15.97
N MET A 948 -1.51 4.43 17.22
CA MET A 948 -1.46 3.26 18.11
C MET A 948 -2.83 2.56 18.17
N TYR A 949 -3.91 3.32 18.38
CA TYR A 949 -5.25 2.73 18.42
C TYR A 949 -5.70 2.15 17.09
N ARG A 950 -5.40 2.78 15.94
CA ARG A 950 -5.76 2.24 14.62
C ARG A 950 -4.99 0.94 14.31
N TRP A 951 -3.72 0.84 14.69
CA TRP A 951 -2.96 -0.41 14.57
C TRP A 951 -3.43 -1.50 15.51
N LEU A 952 -3.79 -1.14 16.75
CA LEU A 952 -4.42 -2.09 17.67
C LEU A 952 -5.74 -2.64 17.14
N GLU A 953 -6.59 -1.75 16.63
CA GLU A 953 -7.85 -2.11 16.00
C GLU A 953 -7.61 -3.04 14.79
N GLN A 954 -6.62 -2.72 13.95
CA GLN A 954 -6.22 -3.56 12.83
C GLN A 954 -5.79 -4.95 13.28
N TYR A 955 -4.92 -5.06 14.29
CA TYR A 955 -4.46 -6.34 14.83
C TYR A 955 -5.61 -7.24 15.30
N LYS A 956 -6.56 -6.64 16.04
CA LYS A 956 -7.75 -7.33 16.54
C LYS A 956 -8.72 -7.69 15.43
N ARG A 957 -8.91 -6.81 14.46
CA ARG A 957 -9.77 -7.05 13.30
C ARG A 957 -9.24 -8.18 12.43
N LYS A 958 -7.92 -8.25 12.20
CA LYS A 958 -7.32 -9.34 11.41
C LYS A 958 -7.50 -10.70 12.05
N HIS A 959 -7.44 -10.80 13.38
CA HIS A 959 -7.84 -12.03 14.10
C HIS A 959 -9.28 -12.43 13.80
N ALA A 960 -10.22 -11.50 13.93
CA ALA A 960 -11.64 -11.76 13.65
C ALA A 960 -11.89 -12.13 12.17
N GLU A 961 -11.15 -11.53 11.23
CA GLU A 961 -11.24 -11.84 9.81
C GLU A 961 -10.76 -13.25 9.47
N VAL A 962 -9.63 -13.70 10.03
CA VAL A 962 -9.16 -15.08 9.81
C VAL A 962 -10.14 -16.10 10.39
N MET A 963 -10.70 -15.84 11.57
CA MET A 963 -11.74 -16.70 12.16
C MET A 963 -12.97 -16.81 11.26
N ARG A 964 -13.41 -15.70 10.65
CA ARG A 964 -14.51 -15.70 9.67
C ARG A 964 -14.16 -16.48 8.41
N VAL A 965 -12.92 -16.38 7.92
CA VAL A 965 -12.47 -17.14 6.74
C VAL A 965 -12.56 -18.65 7.01
N ILE A 966 -12.10 -19.12 8.18
CA ILE A 966 -12.22 -20.52 8.59
C ILE A 966 -13.70 -20.94 8.61
N ALA A 967 -14.55 -20.17 9.30
CA ALA A 967 -15.98 -20.45 9.38
C ALA A 967 -16.65 -20.49 8.00
N ARG A 968 -16.25 -19.58 7.10
CA ARG A 968 -16.79 -19.53 5.74
C ARG A 968 -16.36 -20.75 4.91
N PHE A 969 -15.10 -21.17 4.98
CA PHE A 969 -14.64 -22.35 4.25
C PHE A 969 -15.26 -23.65 4.76
N ARG A 970 -15.43 -23.77 6.09
CA ARG A 970 -16.17 -24.88 6.69
C ARG A 970 -17.60 -24.94 6.16
N ARG A 971 -18.31 -23.81 6.20
CA ARG A 971 -19.67 -23.69 5.68
C ARG A 971 -19.75 -24.04 4.20
N ASP A 972 -18.84 -23.50 3.38
CA ASP A 972 -18.81 -23.78 1.94
C ASP A 972 -18.56 -25.29 1.70
N SER A 973 -17.68 -25.94 2.47
CA SER A 973 -17.47 -27.40 2.44
C SER A 973 -18.75 -28.18 2.77
N GLU A 974 -19.41 -27.87 3.89
CA GLU A 974 -20.66 -28.52 4.32
C GLU A 974 -21.77 -28.41 3.25
N VAL A 975 -21.90 -27.24 2.64
CA VAL A 975 -22.87 -27.00 1.56
C VAL A 975 -22.60 -27.88 0.35
N TRP A 976 -21.33 -28.08 -0.01
CA TRP A 976 -20.96 -28.97 -1.11
C TRP A 976 -21.09 -30.45 -0.77
N VAL A 977 -20.86 -30.85 0.48
CA VAL A 977 -21.15 -32.20 0.99
C VAL A 977 -22.64 -32.50 0.88
N ALA A 978 -23.50 -31.60 1.39
CA ALA A 978 -24.96 -31.77 1.33
C ALA A 978 -25.48 -31.86 -0.11
N ARG A 979 -24.88 -31.09 -1.04
CA ARG A 979 -25.18 -31.22 -2.47
C ARG A 979 -24.79 -32.58 -3.02
N ALA A 980 -23.61 -33.10 -2.67
CA ALA A 980 -23.18 -34.42 -3.10
C ALA A 980 -24.10 -35.53 -2.59
N ASP A 981 -24.42 -35.51 -1.28
CA ASP A 981 -25.31 -36.49 -0.66
C ASP A 981 -26.69 -36.50 -1.33
N ARG A 982 -27.21 -35.31 -1.65
CA ARG A 982 -28.48 -35.16 -2.37
C ARG A 982 -28.43 -35.73 -3.78
N GLU A 983 -27.37 -35.45 -4.54
CA GLU A 983 -27.21 -36.01 -5.88
C GLU A 983 -27.12 -37.53 -5.86
N GLU A 984 -26.39 -38.11 -4.89
CA GLU A 984 -26.30 -39.56 -4.70
C GLU A 984 -27.66 -40.17 -4.35
N THR A 985 -28.42 -39.51 -3.48
CA THR A 985 -29.76 -39.95 -3.07
C THR A 985 -30.76 -39.91 -4.23
N VAL A 986 -30.83 -38.79 -4.95
CA VAL A 986 -31.80 -38.60 -6.05
C VAL A 986 -31.53 -39.55 -7.21
N ASN A 987 -30.26 -39.85 -7.51
CA ASN A 987 -29.89 -40.68 -8.64
C ASN A 987 -29.65 -42.15 -8.28
N GLY A 988 -29.84 -42.54 -7.01
CA GLY A 988 -29.65 -43.92 -6.55
C GLY A 988 -28.20 -44.40 -6.58
N GLY A 989 -27.21 -43.49 -6.47
CA GLY A 989 -25.78 -43.82 -6.48
C GLY A 989 -24.86 -42.68 -6.93
N VAL A 990 -23.55 -42.94 -6.92
CA VAL A 990 -22.51 -41.96 -7.28
C VAL A 990 -22.58 -41.61 -8.78
N ASN A 991 -22.64 -40.31 -9.09
CA ASN A 991 -22.63 -39.80 -10.46
C ASN A 991 -21.63 -38.63 -10.63
N GLY A 992 -21.56 -38.06 -11.84
CA GLY A 992 -20.64 -36.95 -12.14
C GLY A 992 -20.91 -35.68 -11.34
N ALA A 993 -22.18 -35.37 -11.05
CA ALA A 993 -22.56 -34.22 -10.25
C ALA A 993 -22.14 -34.40 -8.78
N ALA A 994 -22.46 -35.54 -8.17
CA ALA A 994 -22.02 -35.90 -6.84
C ALA A 994 -20.49 -35.85 -6.71
N THR A 995 -19.77 -36.43 -7.67
CA THR A 995 -18.29 -36.47 -7.68
C THR A 995 -17.70 -35.06 -7.76
N PHE A 996 -18.25 -34.18 -8.61
CA PHE A 996 -17.82 -32.79 -8.68
C PHE A 996 -18.09 -32.04 -7.38
N ALA A 997 -19.25 -32.24 -6.75
CA ALA A 997 -19.60 -31.63 -5.48
C ALA A 997 -18.65 -32.09 -4.35
N ARG A 998 -18.31 -33.38 -4.28
CA ARG A 998 -17.28 -33.91 -3.35
C ARG A 998 -15.91 -33.28 -3.59
N MET A 999 -15.51 -33.07 -4.85
CA MET A 999 -14.26 -32.39 -5.19
C MET A 999 -14.25 -30.94 -4.67
N GLN A 1000 -15.35 -30.20 -4.83
CA GLN A 1000 -15.49 -28.85 -4.28
C GLN A 1000 -15.42 -28.85 -2.74
N ALA A 1001 -16.13 -29.79 -2.08
CA ALA A 1001 -16.06 -29.94 -0.63
C ALA A 1001 -14.62 -30.17 -0.15
N ALA A 1002 -13.89 -31.11 -0.77
CA ALA A 1002 -12.50 -31.41 -0.43
C ALA A 1002 -11.56 -30.19 -0.63
N MET A 1003 -11.80 -29.37 -1.67
CA MET A 1003 -11.07 -28.12 -1.87
C MET A 1003 -11.30 -27.15 -0.71
N TYR A 1004 -12.56 -26.92 -0.31
CA TYR A 1004 -12.88 -26.01 0.79
C TYR A 1004 -12.39 -26.52 2.15
N GLN A 1005 -12.42 -27.83 2.41
CA GLN A 1005 -11.81 -28.43 3.61
C GLN A 1005 -10.30 -28.17 3.67
N ARG A 1006 -9.61 -28.26 2.52
CA ARG A 1006 -8.18 -27.93 2.45
C ARG A 1006 -7.92 -26.45 2.72
N LEU A 1007 -8.78 -25.56 2.19
CA LEU A 1007 -8.68 -24.12 2.45
C LEU A 1007 -8.93 -23.79 3.92
N GLU A 1008 -9.93 -24.43 4.54
CA GLU A 1008 -10.20 -24.34 5.98
C GLU A 1008 -8.97 -24.76 6.79
N HIS A 1009 -8.43 -25.95 6.52
CA HIS A 1009 -7.24 -26.46 7.21
C HIS A 1009 -6.04 -25.49 7.09
N ASN A 1010 -5.77 -25.00 5.88
CA ASN A 1010 -4.70 -24.03 5.65
C ASN A 1010 -4.95 -22.72 6.43
N ALA A 1011 -6.21 -22.27 6.49
CA ALA A 1011 -6.58 -21.07 7.25
C ALA A 1011 -6.41 -21.29 8.77
N GLU A 1012 -6.70 -22.48 9.29
CA GLU A 1012 -6.44 -22.83 10.70
C GLU A 1012 -4.94 -22.87 11.03
N VAL A 1013 -4.12 -23.43 10.13
CA VAL A 1013 -2.66 -23.43 10.28
C VAL A 1013 -2.13 -22.00 10.36
N VAL A 1014 -2.57 -21.13 9.45
CA VAL A 1014 -2.23 -19.70 9.51
C VAL A 1014 -2.76 -19.07 10.80
N PHE A 1015 -4.02 -19.32 11.18
CA PHE A 1015 -4.62 -18.72 12.37
C PHE A 1015 -3.84 -19.03 13.65
N LYS A 1016 -3.38 -20.27 13.81
CA LYS A 1016 -2.65 -20.78 14.98
C LYS A 1016 -1.13 -20.47 14.94
N SER A 1017 -0.57 -20.14 13.78
CA SER A 1017 0.87 -19.92 13.61
C SER A 1017 1.36 -18.64 14.30
N PRO A 1018 2.31 -18.72 15.25
CA PRO A 1018 2.94 -17.53 15.87
C PRO A 1018 3.61 -16.62 14.84
N ASP A 1019 4.14 -17.18 13.75
CA ASP A 1019 4.81 -16.42 12.68
C ASP A 1019 3.88 -15.44 11.96
N SER A 1020 2.57 -15.59 12.14
CA SER A 1020 1.55 -14.70 11.59
C SER A 1020 0.92 -13.77 12.65
N GLY A 1021 1.59 -13.58 13.79
CA GLY A 1021 1.15 -12.69 14.87
C GLY A 1021 -0.02 -13.23 15.69
N ALA A 1022 -0.20 -14.56 15.72
CA ALA A 1022 -1.24 -15.21 16.50
C ALA A 1022 -1.10 -14.91 18.01
N HIS A 1023 -2.16 -14.39 18.62
CA HIS A 1023 -2.21 -14.24 20.08
C HIS A 1023 -2.61 -15.58 20.71
N HIS A 1024 -1.76 -16.14 21.59
CA HIS A 1024 -1.95 -17.44 22.23
C HIS A 1024 -3.36 -17.62 22.82
N ASP A 1025 -3.83 -16.65 23.61
CA ASP A 1025 -5.13 -16.78 24.27
C ASP A 1025 -6.31 -16.65 23.30
N TRP A 1026 -6.14 -15.91 22.19
CA TRP A 1026 -7.24 -15.65 21.26
C TRP A 1026 -7.44 -16.80 20.29
N VAL A 1027 -6.37 -17.50 19.90
CA VAL A 1027 -6.47 -18.67 19.02
C VAL A 1027 -7.14 -19.87 19.69
N SER A 1028 -7.19 -19.88 21.02
CA SER A 1028 -7.96 -20.88 21.79
C SER A 1028 -9.47 -20.64 21.77
N ALA A 1029 -9.95 -19.49 21.26
CA ALA A 1029 -11.37 -19.19 21.21
C ALA A 1029 -12.10 -20.13 20.23
N THR A 1030 -13.14 -20.79 20.72
CA THR A 1030 -13.97 -21.73 19.96
C THR A 1030 -15.15 -21.04 19.28
N THR A 1031 -15.59 -19.89 19.80
CA THR A 1031 -16.71 -19.10 19.26
C THR A 1031 -16.30 -17.64 19.06
N PHE A 1032 -17.03 -16.93 18.19
CA PHE A 1032 -16.76 -15.52 17.93
C PHE A 1032 -17.02 -14.65 19.17
N ASP A 1033 -18.04 -14.96 19.98
CA ASP A 1033 -18.33 -14.25 21.23
C ASP A 1033 -17.19 -14.44 22.25
N GLU A 1034 -16.66 -15.67 22.38
CA GLU A 1034 -15.50 -15.94 23.21
C GLU A 1034 -14.27 -15.12 22.76
N LEU A 1035 -14.04 -15.02 21.45
CA LEU A 1035 -12.96 -14.17 20.90
C LEU A 1035 -13.15 -12.70 21.31
N VAL A 1036 -14.36 -12.16 21.21
CA VAL A 1036 -14.67 -10.78 21.62
C VAL A 1036 -14.36 -10.57 23.10
N THR A 1037 -14.79 -11.48 23.97
CA THR A 1037 -14.52 -11.41 25.42
C THR A 1037 -13.03 -11.45 25.72
N LYS A 1038 -12.27 -12.39 25.11
CA LYS A 1038 -10.81 -12.49 25.33
C LYS A 1038 -10.06 -11.25 24.84
N ILE A 1039 -10.47 -10.69 23.70
CA ILE A 1039 -9.90 -9.45 23.17
C ILE A 1039 -10.16 -8.27 24.13
N ASP A 1040 -11.33 -8.24 24.77
CA ASP A 1040 -11.69 -7.17 25.70
C ASP A 1040 -10.91 -7.25 27.01
N VAL A 1041 -10.82 -8.45 27.61
CA VAL A 1041 -10.00 -8.69 28.80
C VAL A 1041 -8.55 -8.32 28.55
N TRP A 1042 -7.97 -8.78 27.44
CA TRP A 1042 -6.58 -8.44 27.08
C TRP A 1042 -6.40 -6.93 26.87
N ARG A 1043 -7.39 -6.24 26.29
CA ARG A 1043 -7.34 -4.78 26.12
C ARG A 1043 -7.16 -4.07 27.48
N GLY A 1044 -7.88 -4.53 28.50
CA GLY A 1044 -7.77 -3.96 29.85
C GLY A 1044 -6.38 -4.13 30.46
N VAL A 1045 -5.73 -5.28 30.23
CA VAL A 1045 -4.37 -5.55 30.71
C VAL A 1045 -3.34 -4.65 30.00
N VAL A 1046 -3.41 -4.59 28.67
CA VAL A 1046 -2.44 -3.83 27.86
C VAL A 1046 -2.45 -2.34 28.16
N PHE A 1047 -3.62 -1.76 28.46
CA PHE A 1047 -3.73 -0.33 28.74
C PHE A 1047 -3.69 0.04 30.22
N LYS A 1048 -3.39 -0.92 31.10
CA LYS A 1048 -3.27 -0.66 32.53
C LYS A 1048 -2.25 0.44 32.85
N TRP A 1049 -1.15 0.53 32.10
CA TRP A 1049 -0.13 1.56 32.29
C TRP A 1049 -0.66 2.98 32.04
N MET A 1050 -1.56 3.16 31.07
CA MET A 1050 -2.18 4.47 30.81
C MET A 1050 -3.08 4.87 31.98
N ASP A 1051 -3.87 3.93 32.48
CA ASP A 1051 -4.74 4.18 33.62
C ASP A 1051 -3.93 4.46 34.89
N ASP A 1052 -2.84 3.74 35.11
CA ASP A 1052 -1.96 3.91 36.27
C ASP A 1052 -1.20 5.25 36.20
N MET A 1053 -0.77 5.69 35.01
CA MET A 1053 -0.24 7.05 34.80
C MET A 1053 -1.28 8.12 35.14
N VAL A 1054 -2.51 7.98 34.65
CA VAL A 1054 -3.57 8.97 34.94
C VAL A 1054 -3.93 8.96 36.43
N ARG A 1055 -4.01 7.78 37.07
CA ARG A 1055 -4.34 7.64 38.52
C ARG A 1055 -3.24 8.16 39.44
N ALA A 1056 -1.97 7.86 39.15
CA ALA A 1056 -0.84 8.38 39.93
C ALA A 1056 -0.80 9.91 39.93
N MET A 1057 -1.27 10.53 38.85
CA MET A 1057 -1.32 11.99 38.70
C MET A 1057 -2.64 12.60 39.23
N ALA A 1058 -3.74 11.83 39.23
CA ALA A 1058 -5.02 12.23 39.84
C ALA A 1058 -5.01 12.21 41.37
N CYS A 1059 -4.01 11.58 42.03
CA CYS A 1059 -3.82 11.69 43.48
C CYS A 1059 -3.53 13.12 43.98
N TYR A 1060 -3.40 14.11 43.08
CA TYR A 1060 -3.29 15.54 43.39
C TYR A 1060 -4.55 16.38 43.10
N THR A 1061 -5.67 15.80 42.63
CA THR A 1061 -6.97 16.50 42.56
C THR A 1061 -8.10 15.51 42.28
N HIS A 1062 -9.10 15.49 43.16
CA HIS A 1062 -10.29 14.62 43.07
C HIS A 1062 -11.09 14.80 41.76
N LEU A 1063 -11.62 13.67 41.29
CA LEU A 1063 -12.80 13.43 40.42
C LEU A 1063 -12.60 13.09 38.91
N ILE A 1064 -13.04 11.86 38.64
CA ILE A 1064 -13.90 11.33 37.54
C ILE A 1064 -13.25 10.74 36.27
N PHE A 1065 -13.68 9.50 36.04
CA PHE A 1065 -13.53 8.60 34.90
C PHE A 1065 -13.89 9.24 33.56
N ILE A 1066 -13.08 8.92 32.54
CA ILE A 1066 -13.29 9.32 31.15
C ILE A 1066 -14.24 8.33 30.48
N ASP A 1067 -15.27 8.89 29.86
CA ASP A 1067 -16.30 8.22 29.08
C ASP A 1067 -15.70 7.44 27.90
N ARG A 1068 -16.04 6.15 27.81
CA ARG A 1068 -15.64 5.21 26.76
C ARG A 1068 -16.59 5.29 25.56
N ASP A 1069 -16.73 6.48 24.97
CA ASP A 1069 -17.71 6.74 23.92
C ASP A 1069 -17.16 6.75 22.48
#